data_AF-A0A2T4VML5-F1
#
_entry.id   AF-A0A2T4VML5-F1
#
_cell.length_a   1.000
_cell.length_b   1.000
_cell.length_c   1.000
_cell.angle_alpha   90.00
_cell.angle_beta   90.00
_cell.angle_gamma   90.00
#
_symmetry.space_group_name_H-M   'P 1'
#
loop_
_entity.id
_entity.type
_entity.pdbx_description
1 polymer ?
#
loop_
_entity_poly.entity_id
_entity_poly.type
_entity_poly.pdbx_seq_one_letter_code
_entity_poly.pdbx_strand_id
1 'polypeptide(L)'
;MVEHASPRALWLSQGWRMAGALSLLLAFSVAGCKQGPAPSTPEMAPVVDVERSTFTVSRTEVMTDPSDFSVGVVRIVDSNGETVMGAEVTIVGRFGSDEQSFDVRPTDESGQTAFSMVAQELLTVTLEAHVRWRDASVVLDQKPVLRFVAGPPRTLAFKSHPFSTVAGATLEGLVSVSAVDAFNHPVTRPFRVTLALAPGSEANRLEGQLTVPLAKGEAVFPYLRILGAGSATLVASAMGAPAVTGNAFTVYSSLESALRFDTPVPASVPAGAPLTSGITLALTDDYGNPRNPSPSSCWRVELSVERKGKRSPLAAFSSTRFDKGFMTLPPVRVFRPEEDVRLVAHCQGLQDAVSTPFTVLAGPPDAAASSLRATPERLVASEKAQALLRVQLLDAGGNPVVDAPVQLSVSDAGAVLVPASGAGRTDGRGVFSATLTSTQPREVRVSATAGGLAMDTKVSFVPACSATIALPMLPVVGADILGDPRFTNSPLLPVDLDRDGHPDVVSTDGRIYDNAGDGTLVLRETDSERVSGLLAVGDLDGDGAPDLLSAGDIVAVRFNRGDGSLFPPQPLVWGAEAVGESVKRAWVVDVNGDGLLDVAYTVRGMYRLTLHVLLNQGGGVFAPDVRSPLMADADDDAVVLVPGGPGEGADAALVVHPQSMIHVFQAGVDGRFVNAGTMALRDMPRGLLQADVDGDGRDDVLVRYYGGVRKLTLLGHPGQGRFADPVDVSTDADVGTVAVADVDGDGGRDIALISTDPPYRLVLVRRDVAGGFRPGEQLRLSVDPASVSAEDLTGDGRPELLVSSKAGVLPLLNQGDGTFSSSRPTGISGAVFLVRGDFNGDKVVDVGGMGGGSGSLLISQPDGTRAVRSVPMPGLNAVAGVGADMDRDGLSDLVIVGTSAPKVYVMRNESGGTFTQREFALSAIPGAVAVGDLDGDDASDVAVLLPSLSQVHLLHNDGTGTLTPWRVVPVGPASRALALAELDGDGHLDLVVAHSVDGSVWRFLNDGSGRLTLQTKATVGKTPMALAAGDVDGDGLAEVVVANQEGTVGVLPGSGGPLRTYPVGRSPTDVVLGDFNGDGHPDIAVAEDNWRVGLLPGQEGGGFSRHQGQAALLFVHALQAQDWDGDGRMELLAAGGSVELLTSTCVR
;
A
#
# COMPACT_ATOMS: atom_id res chain seq x y z
N MET A 1 56.42 28.07 -14.47
CA MET A 1 55.95 29.15 -13.58
C MET A 1 56.12 28.60 -12.16
N VAL A 2 56.98 29.16 -11.28
CA VAL A 2 56.88 30.50 -10.65
C VAL A 2 55.61 30.51 -9.77
N GLU A 3 55.66 30.60 -8.42
CA GLU A 3 56.79 30.95 -7.51
C GLU A 3 56.71 30.34 -6.09
N HIS A 4 57.47 30.90 -5.13
CA HIS A 4 57.72 30.49 -3.73
C HIS A 4 56.53 30.76 -2.76
N ALA A 5 56.49 30.35 -1.48
CA ALA A 5 57.56 30.20 -0.47
C ALA A 5 57.35 29.14 0.64
N SER A 6 58.23 29.17 1.66
CA SER A 6 58.62 28.10 2.62
C SER A 6 58.45 28.58 4.11
N PRO A 7 58.91 27.92 5.23
CA PRO A 7 59.88 26.80 5.34
C PRO A 7 59.79 25.75 6.53
N ARG A 8 60.74 24.77 6.49
CA ARG A 8 61.45 24.01 7.59
C ARG A 8 60.98 22.62 8.12
N ALA A 9 61.98 21.71 8.20
CA ALA A 9 62.22 20.58 9.15
C ALA A 9 61.50 19.20 8.97
N LEU A 10 62.08 18.01 9.25
CA LEU A 10 63.49 17.49 9.36
C LEU A 10 63.51 15.91 9.46
N TRP A 11 64.39 15.18 8.72
CA TRP A 11 65.02 13.81 8.93
C TRP A 11 64.14 12.54 9.25
N LEU A 12 64.26 11.34 8.63
CA LEU A 12 65.32 10.30 8.42
C LEU A 12 65.58 9.34 9.64
N SER A 13 65.82 8.00 9.57
CA SER A 13 65.39 6.86 8.69
C SER A 13 66.09 5.49 9.02
N GLN A 14 65.35 4.35 9.07
CA GLN A 14 65.81 2.91 8.94
C GLN A 14 66.92 2.37 9.90
N GLY A 15 67.21 1.06 10.09
CA GLY A 15 66.61 -0.24 9.68
C GLY A 15 67.63 -1.43 9.69
N TRP A 16 67.21 -2.65 9.29
CA TRP A 16 68.00 -3.83 8.77
C TRP A 16 68.13 -5.17 9.57
N ARG A 17 68.69 -6.21 8.91
CA ARG A 17 68.44 -7.67 9.05
C ARG A 17 69.69 -8.52 9.40
N MET A 18 69.49 -9.81 9.74
CA MET A 18 70.54 -10.86 9.76
C MET A 18 70.92 -11.39 8.35
N ALA A 19 72.21 -11.76 8.16
CA ALA A 19 72.74 -12.97 7.47
C ALA A 19 74.16 -12.74 6.87
N GLY A 20 75.06 -13.74 6.93
CA GLY A 20 76.37 -13.74 6.23
C GLY A 20 77.55 -14.36 7.01
N ALA A 21 78.60 -14.82 6.32
CA ALA A 21 79.77 -15.51 6.92
C ALA A 21 81.07 -15.36 6.09
N LEU A 22 82.22 -15.80 6.66
CA LEU A 22 83.57 -15.96 6.06
C LEU A 22 84.35 -14.63 5.75
N SER A 23 85.70 -14.48 5.86
CA SER A 23 86.83 -15.39 6.24
C SER A 23 88.09 -14.62 6.77
N LEU A 24 89.07 -15.35 7.37
CA LEU A 24 90.50 -14.98 7.62
C LEU A 24 90.77 -13.85 8.67
N LEU A 25 91.94 -13.72 9.32
CA LEU A 25 93.30 -14.30 9.17
C LEU A 25 94.03 -14.48 10.55
N LEU A 26 95.23 -15.09 10.58
CA LEU A 26 95.99 -15.47 11.79
C LEU A 26 96.89 -14.36 12.38
N ALA A 27 97.17 -14.43 13.69
CA ALA A 27 98.48 -14.07 14.28
C ALA A 27 98.75 -14.83 15.62
N PHE A 28 100.03 -15.03 15.96
CA PHE A 28 100.52 -15.71 17.19
C PHE A 28 101.23 -14.72 18.13
N SER A 29 101.26 -14.99 19.44
CA SER A 29 102.52 -15.11 20.22
C SER A 29 102.27 -15.51 21.68
N VAL A 30 103.29 -16.07 22.34
CA VAL A 30 103.27 -16.49 23.76
C VAL A 30 104.61 -16.17 24.44
N ALA A 31 104.57 -15.45 25.56
CA ALA A 31 105.65 -15.31 26.56
C ALA A 31 105.07 -14.63 27.82
N GLY A 32 105.60 -14.82 29.04
CA GLY A 32 106.72 -15.69 29.43
C GLY A 32 107.40 -15.26 30.74
N CYS A 33 106.81 -15.62 31.88
CA CYS A 33 107.35 -15.71 33.27
C CYS A 33 108.50 -14.78 33.75
N LYS A 34 108.32 -14.22 34.96
CA LYS A 34 109.31 -14.35 36.05
C LYS A 34 108.70 -14.13 37.44
N GLN A 35 109.26 -14.76 38.46
CA GLN A 35 108.84 -14.69 39.87
C GLN A 35 109.99 -14.28 40.80
N GLY A 36 109.62 -13.70 41.95
CA GLY A 36 110.32 -13.84 43.23
C GLY A 36 110.99 -12.57 43.78
N PRO A 37 111.22 -12.47 45.10
CA PRO A 37 110.73 -13.33 46.20
C PRO A 37 109.94 -12.55 47.30
N ALA A 38 109.22 -13.27 48.17
CA ALA A 38 108.68 -12.76 49.45
C ALA A 38 109.71 -12.92 50.58
N PRO A 39 109.64 -12.14 51.68
CA PRO A 39 108.65 -12.34 52.78
C PRO A 39 107.88 -11.03 53.11
N SER A 40 106.88 -10.97 54.01
CA SER A 40 106.62 -11.79 55.22
C SER A 40 105.13 -11.98 55.55
N THR A 41 104.83 -13.05 56.29
CA THR A 41 103.63 -13.29 57.15
C THR A 41 102.25 -12.81 56.63
N PRO A 42 101.33 -13.72 56.28
CA PRO A 42 99.97 -13.34 55.91
C PRO A 42 99.17 -12.93 57.15
N GLU A 43 99.08 -11.63 57.39
CA GLU A 43 97.87 -11.06 57.95
C GLU A 43 96.73 -11.40 56.97
N MET A 44 95.67 -12.06 57.45
CA MET A 44 94.57 -12.46 56.57
C MET A 44 93.94 -11.19 56.00
N ALA A 45 94.09 -10.98 54.69
CA ALA A 45 93.51 -9.82 54.03
C ALA A 45 92.00 -9.78 54.32
N PRO A 46 91.47 -8.65 54.80
CA PRO A 46 90.10 -8.57 55.31
C PRO A 46 89.10 -9.09 54.27
N VAL A 47 88.41 -10.18 54.62
CA VAL A 47 87.43 -10.83 53.74
C VAL A 47 86.12 -10.05 53.83
N VAL A 48 85.46 -9.86 52.68
CA VAL A 48 84.12 -9.26 52.61
C VAL A 48 83.16 -10.05 53.50
N ASP A 49 82.57 -9.36 54.48
CA ASP A 49 81.58 -9.93 55.38
C ASP A 49 80.20 -9.83 54.72
N VAL A 50 79.67 -10.97 54.27
CA VAL A 50 78.41 -11.05 53.53
C VAL A 50 77.17 -10.83 54.42
N GLU A 51 77.30 -11.03 55.74
CA GLU A 51 76.22 -10.80 56.71
C GLU A 51 76.13 -9.32 57.10
N ARG A 52 77.27 -8.63 57.26
CA ARG A 52 77.34 -7.21 57.65
C ARG A 52 77.34 -6.24 56.48
N SER A 53 77.74 -6.66 55.28
CA SER A 53 77.53 -5.88 54.06
C SER A 53 76.03 -5.73 53.79
N THR A 54 75.62 -4.63 53.15
CA THR A 54 74.19 -4.36 52.93
C THR A 54 73.86 -4.09 51.47
N PHE A 55 72.85 -4.76 50.94
CA PHE A 55 72.25 -4.44 49.64
C PHE A 55 70.79 -4.05 49.85
N THR A 56 70.52 -2.75 49.73
CA THR A 56 69.18 -2.18 49.90
C THR A 56 68.70 -1.52 48.61
N VAL A 57 67.39 -1.34 48.50
CA VAL A 57 66.74 -0.60 47.42
C VAL A 57 65.86 0.49 48.04
N SER A 58 65.85 1.70 47.47
CA SER A 58 65.08 2.82 48.02
C SER A 58 63.57 2.57 48.03
N ARG A 59 63.08 1.65 47.20
CA ARG A 59 61.73 1.11 47.18
C ARG A 59 61.69 -0.25 46.46
N THR A 60 60.76 -1.11 46.88
CA THR A 60 60.53 -2.46 46.33
C THR A 60 59.46 -2.52 45.24
N GLU A 61 58.80 -1.40 44.94
CA GLU A 61 57.79 -1.27 43.89
C GLU A 61 58.07 0.00 43.07
N VAL A 62 58.07 -0.12 41.74
CA VAL A 62 58.42 0.95 40.79
C VAL A 62 57.38 0.98 39.67
N MET A 63 56.96 2.16 39.24
CA MET A 63 56.01 2.30 38.15
C MET A 63 56.69 2.19 36.79
N THR A 64 56.01 1.64 35.80
CA THR A 64 56.39 1.72 34.37
C THR A 64 56.13 3.13 33.84
N ASP A 65 56.95 4.10 34.30
CA ASP A 65 56.96 5.49 33.86
C ASP A 65 58.41 5.97 33.66
N PRO A 66 58.74 6.75 32.61
CA PRO A 66 60.10 7.24 32.36
C PRO A 66 60.73 8.09 33.49
N SER A 67 59.93 8.58 34.44
CA SER A 67 60.39 9.37 35.59
C SER A 67 60.51 8.57 36.89
N ASP A 68 60.04 7.31 36.94
CA ASP A 68 59.97 6.53 38.17
C ASP A 68 61.04 5.43 38.24
N PHE A 69 61.92 5.50 39.24
CA PHE A 69 63.05 4.58 39.41
C PHE A 69 63.29 4.19 40.88
N SER A 70 63.79 2.98 41.11
CA SER A 70 64.39 2.60 42.41
C SER A 70 65.90 2.82 42.36
N VAL A 71 66.50 3.18 43.49
CA VAL A 71 67.96 3.28 43.64
C VAL A 71 68.42 2.11 44.49
N GLY A 72 69.23 1.24 43.91
CA GLY A 72 69.95 0.21 44.67
C GLY A 72 71.23 0.80 45.25
N VAL A 73 71.51 0.49 46.52
CA VAL A 73 72.75 0.85 47.20
C VAL A 73 73.37 -0.43 47.78
N VAL A 74 74.62 -0.67 47.41
CA VAL A 74 75.44 -1.76 47.94
C VAL A 74 76.56 -1.15 48.78
N ARG A 75 76.61 -1.51 50.06
CA ARG A 75 77.69 -1.15 51.00
C ARG A 75 78.46 -2.40 51.38
N ILE A 76 79.75 -2.41 51.11
CA ILE A 76 80.64 -3.53 51.41
C ILE A 76 81.47 -3.21 52.66
N VAL A 77 81.47 -4.13 53.60
CA VAL A 77 82.34 -4.11 54.79
C VAL A 77 83.09 -5.44 54.93
N ASP A 78 84.18 -5.42 55.69
CA ASP A 78 84.96 -6.60 56.03
C ASP A 78 84.49 -7.28 57.33
N SER A 79 85.15 -8.40 57.66
CA SER A 79 84.96 -9.16 58.91
C SER A 79 85.21 -8.36 60.20
N ASN A 80 85.86 -7.20 60.13
CA ASN A 80 86.08 -6.28 61.25
C ASN A 80 84.98 -5.21 61.34
N GLY A 81 84.25 -4.97 60.25
CA GLY A 81 83.23 -3.93 60.09
C GLY A 81 83.73 -2.66 59.38
N GLU A 82 84.95 -2.66 58.85
CA GLU A 82 85.54 -1.54 58.11
C GLU A 82 85.08 -1.53 56.64
N THR A 83 85.01 -0.34 56.04
CA THR A 83 84.43 -0.12 54.70
C THR A 83 85.39 -0.46 53.58
N VAL A 84 84.98 -1.35 52.67
CA VAL A 84 85.83 -1.84 51.58
C VAL A 84 85.69 -0.95 50.35
N MET A 85 86.68 -0.07 50.13
CA MET A 85 86.82 0.74 48.91
C MET A 85 87.35 -0.10 47.74
N GLY A 86 86.90 0.21 46.51
CA GLY A 86 87.40 -0.36 45.26
C GLY A 86 86.99 -1.82 45.00
N ALA A 87 85.95 -2.32 45.67
CA ALA A 87 85.34 -3.61 45.33
C ALA A 87 84.49 -3.46 44.07
N GLU A 88 84.68 -4.35 43.09
CA GLU A 88 83.86 -4.43 41.88
C GLU A 88 82.52 -5.07 42.26
N VAL A 89 81.40 -4.52 41.78
CA VAL A 89 80.05 -5.02 42.10
C VAL A 89 79.27 -5.21 40.81
N THR A 90 78.93 -6.46 40.50
CA THR A 90 78.01 -6.83 39.42
C THR A 90 76.64 -7.12 40.03
N ILE A 91 75.59 -6.45 39.57
CA ILE A 91 74.22 -6.71 39.98
C ILE A 91 73.59 -7.68 38.99
N VAL A 92 73.09 -8.79 39.50
CA VAL A 92 72.39 -9.82 38.72
C VAL A 92 70.89 -9.70 38.99
N GLY A 93 70.11 -9.39 37.95
CA GLY A 93 68.66 -9.49 37.99
C GLY A 93 68.19 -10.86 37.50
N ARG A 94 67.35 -11.54 38.31
CA ARG A 94 66.70 -12.80 37.94
C ARG A 94 65.23 -12.57 37.57
N PHE A 95 64.86 -13.00 36.36
CA PHE A 95 63.58 -12.76 35.69
C PHE A 95 62.92 -14.12 35.37
N GLY A 96 62.46 -14.83 36.40
CA GLY A 96 61.95 -16.20 36.23
C GLY A 96 63.08 -17.18 35.90
N SER A 97 63.14 -17.66 34.65
CA SER A 97 64.25 -18.48 34.14
C SER A 97 65.47 -17.67 33.71
N ASP A 98 65.30 -16.38 33.43
CA ASP A 98 66.26 -15.59 32.67
C ASP A 98 67.10 -14.70 33.59
N GLU A 99 68.33 -14.40 33.19
CA GLU A 99 69.33 -13.74 34.05
C GLU A 99 70.05 -12.63 33.27
N GLN A 100 70.14 -11.44 33.86
CA GLN A 100 70.85 -10.30 33.27
C GLN A 100 71.77 -9.64 34.31
N SER A 101 73.06 -9.57 33.97
CA SER A 101 74.12 -8.96 34.77
C SER A 101 74.41 -7.52 34.34
N PHE A 102 74.56 -6.62 35.31
CA PHE A 102 74.91 -5.21 35.13
C PHE A 102 76.13 -4.87 36.00
N ASP A 103 77.26 -4.54 35.38
CA ASP A 103 78.44 -4.08 36.11
C ASP A 103 78.22 -2.65 36.62
N VAL A 104 78.31 -2.47 37.94
CA VAL A 104 78.18 -1.19 38.61
C VAL A 104 79.58 -0.66 38.94
N ARG A 105 79.72 0.65 39.14
CA ARG A 105 81.01 1.27 39.51
C ARG A 105 81.57 0.61 40.79
N PRO A 106 82.90 0.45 40.90
CA PRO A 106 83.51 -0.02 42.14
C PRO A 106 83.16 0.87 43.34
N THR A 107 83.21 0.31 44.54
CA THR A 107 82.86 1.03 45.78
C THR A 107 83.75 2.24 46.04
N ASP A 108 83.13 3.32 46.53
CA ASP A 108 83.78 4.59 46.87
C ASP A 108 84.53 4.56 48.20
N GLU A 109 85.06 5.70 48.62
CA GLU A 109 85.79 5.88 49.90
C GLU A 109 84.95 5.55 51.15
N SER A 110 83.61 5.47 51.04
CA SER A 110 82.70 5.04 52.10
C SER A 110 82.33 3.55 52.04
N GLY A 111 82.94 2.80 51.11
CA GLY A 111 82.64 1.41 50.81
C GLY A 111 81.29 1.21 50.11
N GLN A 112 80.77 2.23 49.43
CA GLN A 112 79.44 2.20 48.80
C GLN A 112 79.48 2.33 47.29
N THR A 113 78.51 1.71 46.63
CA THR A 113 78.18 1.99 45.23
C THR A 113 76.66 1.98 45.03
N ALA A 114 76.19 2.73 44.04
CA ALA A 114 74.77 2.95 43.81
C ALA A 114 74.42 2.96 42.32
N PHE A 115 73.21 2.51 42.01
CA PHE A 115 72.69 2.37 40.65
C PHE A 115 71.18 2.59 40.62
N SER A 116 70.66 3.09 39.50
CA SER A 116 69.21 3.28 39.28
C SER A 116 68.62 2.13 38.46
N MET A 117 67.36 1.81 38.73
CA MET A 117 66.61 0.75 38.06
C MET A 117 65.26 1.28 37.56
N VAL A 118 65.02 1.05 36.27
CA VAL A 118 63.78 1.36 35.53
C VAL A 118 63.40 0.14 34.69
N ALA A 119 62.12 -0.04 34.40
CA ALA A 119 61.65 -1.00 33.40
C ALA A 119 60.49 -0.39 32.61
N GLN A 120 60.29 -0.91 31.39
CA GLN A 120 59.14 -0.56 30.53
C GLN A 120 58.04 -1.63 30.58
N GLU A 121 58.33 -2.78 31.19
CA GLU A 121 57.54 -4.02 31.19
C GLU A 121 57.07 -4.38 32.61
N LEU A 122 55.94 -5.10 32.73
CA LEU A 122 55.42 -5.58 34.01
C LEU A 122 56.08 -6.88 34.47
N LEU A 123 56.98 -6.79 35.45
CA LEU A 123 57.80 -7.93 35.88
C LEU A 123 58.21 -7.84 37.35
N THR A 124 58.65 -8.96 37.92
CA THR A 124 59.23 -9.04 39.28
C THR A 124 60.66 -9.56 39.17
N VAL A 125 61.62 -8.81 39.73
CA VAL A 125 63.05 -9.13 39.70
C VAL A 125 63.52 -9.45 41.10
N THR A 126 64.22 -10.57 41.28
CA THR A 126 65.08 -10.78 42.46
C THR A 126 66.48 -10.34 42.10
N LEU A 127 67.05 -9.42 42.86
CA LEU A 127 68.40 -8.88 42.63
C LEU A 127 69.42 -9.61 43.50
N GLU A 128 70.61 -9.85 42.96
CA GLU A 128 71.78 -10.39 43.68
C GLU A 128 72.98 -9.47 43.46
N ALA A 129 73.69 -9.12 44.54
CA ALA A 129 74.95 -8.39 44.44
C ALA A 129 76.12 -9.37 44.46
N HIS A 130 76.79 -9.53 43.31
CA HIS A 130 78.00 -10.33 43.15
C HIS A 130 79.20 -9.38 43.30
N VAL A 131 80.01 -9.60 44.32
CA VAL A 131 81.07 -8.69 44.77
C VAL A 131 82.42 -9.34 44.54
N ARG A 132 83.30 -8.67 43.82
CA ARG A 132 84.69 -9.10 43.59
C ARG A 132 85.66 -8.12 44.23
N TRP A 133 86.57 -8.63 45.04
CA TRP A 133 87.62 -7.84 45.65
C TRP A 133 88.90 -8.67 45.77
N ARG A 134 89.96 -8.20 45.10
CA ARG A 134 91.21 -8.96 44.89
C ARG A 134 90.90 -10.34 44.28
N ASP A 135 91.36 -11.42 44.92
CA ASP A 135 91.16 -12.80 44.49
C ASP A 135 89.84 -13.42 45.02
N ALA A 136 89.07 -12.69 45.84
CA ALA A 136 87.80 -13.15 46.38
C ALA A 136 86.62 -12.72 45.48
N SER A 137 85.64 -13.61 45.33
CA SER A 137 84.34 -13.33 44.73
C SER A 137 83.26 -13.97 45.60
N VAL A 138 82.27 -13.16 46.01
CA VAL A 138 81.19 -13.56 46.93
C VAL A 138 79.86 -13.00 46.43
N VAL A 139 78.74 -13.62 46.82
CA VAL A 139 77.39 -13.08 46.60
C VAL A 139 76.81 -12.69 47.94
N LEU A 140 76.19 -11.52 48.04
CA LEU A 140 75.53 -11.10 49.28
C LEU A 140 74.22 -11.88 49.49
N ASP A 141 73.95 -12.30 50.72
CA ASP A 141 72.72 -13.02 51.09
C ASP A 141 71.45 -12.15 50.98
N GLN A 142 71.62 -10.82 51.04
CA GLN A 142 70.55 -9.86 50.88
C GLN A 142 70.13 -9.75 49.41
N LYS A 143 68.98 -10.34 49.08
CA LYS A 143 68.41 -10.39 47.73
C LYS A 143 67.13 -9.56 47.62
N PRO A 144 67.22 -8.22 47.49
CA PRO A 144 66.04 -7.36 47.41
C PRO A 144 65.22 -7.67 46.14
N VAL A 145 63.90 -7.66 46.30
CA VAL A 145 62.94 -7.92 45.21
C VAL A 145 62.30 -6.61 44.77
N LEU A 146 62.34 -6.35 43.46
CA LEU A 146 61.59 -5.26 42.82
C LEU A 146 60.37 -5.79 42.09
N ARG A 147 59.25 -5.08 42.19
CA ARG A 147 58.06 -5.25 41.36
C ARG A 147 57.84 -4.03 40.50
N PHE A 148 57.84 -4.22 39.18
CA PHE A 148 57.47 -3.20 38.22
C PHE A 148 55.98 -3.32 37.92
N VAL A 149 55.25 -2.22 38.11
CA VAL A 149 53.78 -2.16 38.07
C VAL A 149 53.30 -1.05 37.16
N ALA A 150 52.08 -1.18 36.63
CA ALA A 150 51.52 -0.23 35.67
C ALA A 150 51.57 1.21 36.19
N GLY A 151 51.98 2.12 35.31
CA GLY A 151 52.05 3.55 35.59
C GLY A 151 50.66 4.21 35.74
N PRO A 152 50.62 5.53 35.92
CA PRO A 152 49.37 6.28 35.86
C PRO A 152 48.72 6.16 34.47
N PRO A 153 47.38 6.25 34.37
CA PRO A 153 46.69 6.21 33.08
C PRO A 153 47.15 7.38 32.21
N ARG A 154 47.55 7.08 30.97
CA ARG A 154 47.95 8.05 29.95
C ARG A 154 46.99 8.09 28.77
N THR A 155 46.37 6.96 28.45
CA THR A 155 45.38 6.82 27.38
C THR A 155 44.10 6.19 27.94
N LEU A 156 42.96 6.77 27.58
CA LEU A 156 41.62 6.22 27.83
C LEU A 156 40.98 5.84 26.50
N ALA A 157 40.20 4.76 26.50
CA ALA A 157 39.34 4.40 25.37
C ALA A 157 38.04 3.77 25.86
N PHE A 158 36.91 4.14 25.25
CA PHE A 158 35.67 3.40 25.43
C PHE A 158 35.82 2.00 24.81
N LYS A 159 35.48 0.97 25.59
CA LYS A 159 35.37 -0.42 25.11
C LYS A 159 33.93 -0.75 24.69
N SER A 160 32.97 -0.21 25.42
CA SER A 160 31.54 -0.29 25.10
C SER A 160 30.81 0.97 25.56
N HIS A 161 29.75 1.30 24.83
CA HIS A 161 28.71 2.26 25.19
C HIS A 161 27.43 1.85 24.41
N PRO A 162 26.22 2.28 24.81
CA PRO A 162 25.01 2.02 24.02
C PRO A 162 25.09 2.62 22.61
N PHE A 163 24.38 2.01 21.67
CA PHE A 163 24.08 2.58 20.33
C PHE A 163 22.79 3.42 20.36
N SER A 164 21.87 3.08 21.26
CA SER A 164 20.71 3.88 21.66
C SER A 164 20.23 3.45 23.05
N THR A 165 19.34 4.22 23.67
CA THR A 165 18.66 3.90 24.94
C THR A 165 17.34 4.66 25.06
N VAL A 166 16.47 4.25 25.97
CA VAL A 166 15.30 5.04 26.39
C VAL A 166 15.67 5.93 27.59
N ALA A 167 15.04 7.09 27.72
CA ALA A 167 15.18 7.99 28.86
C ALA A 167 14.79 7.26 30.16
N GLY A 168 15.63 7.36 31.18
CA GLY A 168 15.44 6.61 32.42
C GLY A 168 15.69 5.10 32.33
N ALA A 169 16.06 4.53 31.19
CA ALA A 169 16.56 3.14 31.18
C ALA A 169 17.95 3.07 31.85
N THR A 170 18.26 1.92 32.46
CA THR A 170 19.51 1.72 33.19
C THR A 170 20.55 1.01 32.32
N LEU A 171 21.69 1.66 32.10
CA LEU A 171 22.79 1.19 31.24
C LEU A 171 23.75 0.21 31.97
N GLU A 172 23.22 -0.74 32.73
CA GLU A 172 24.02 -1.61 33.60
C GLU A 172 25.05 -2.43 32.80
N GLY A 173 26.34 -2.20 33.04
CA GLY A 173 27.44 -2.90 32.35
C GLY A 173 27.64 -2.53 30.87
N LEU A 174 26.72 -1.78 30.25
CA LEU A 174 26.80 -1.39 28.84
C LEU A 174 27.90 -0.37 28.55
N VAL A 175 28.29 0.45 29.55
CA VAL A 175 29.37 1.42 29.42
C VAL A 175 30.64 0.92 30.11
N SER A 176 31.73 0.80 29.34
CA SER A 176 33.05 0.41 29.84
C SER A 176 34.16 1.26 29.24
N VAL A 177 35.12 1.65 30.07
CA VAL A 177 36.28 2.46 29.68
C VAL A 177 37.56 1.74 30.09
N SER A 178 38.42 1.43 29.12
CA SER A 178 39.78 0.94 29.38
C SER A 178 40.75 2.09 29.63
N ALA A 179 41.76 1.84 30.45
CA ALA A 179 42.85 2.77 30.72
C ALA A 179 44.20 2.05 30.71
N VAL A 180 45.15 2.63 29.98
CA VAL A 180 46.52 2.13 29.86
C VAL A 180 47.56 3.19 30.17
N ASP A 181 48.74 2.76 30.62
CA ASP A 181 49.87 3.63 30.96
C ASP A 181 50.69 4.10 29.75
N ALA A 182 51.85 4.71 30.00
CA ALA A 182 52.75 5.22 28.98
C ALA A 182 53.36 4.15 28.04
N PHE A 183 53.31 2.88 28.43
CA PHE A 183 53.82 1.73 27.67
C PHE A 183 52.69 0.76 27.27
N ASN A 184 51.43 1.23 27.27
CA ASN A 184 50.24 0.47 26.90
C ASN A 184 49.85 -0.67 27.87
N HIS A 185 50.32 -0.63 29.13
CA HIS A 185 49.94 -1.62 30.13
C HIS A 185 48.59 -1.30 30.80
N PRO A 186 47.71 -2.30 31.02
CA PRO A 186 46.44 -2.11 31.75
C PRO A 186 46.68 -1.55 33.16
N VAL A 187 46.03 -0.45 33.50
CA VAL A 187 46.22 0.21 34.82
C VAL A 187 45.58 -0.62 35.94
N THR A 188 46.42 -1.30 36.72
CA THR A 188 45.99 -2.23 37.80
C THR A 188 45.82 -1.57 39.17
N ARG A 189 46.30 -0.34 39.35
CA ARG A 189 46.17 0.46 40.58
C ARG A 189 44.84 1.25 40.61
N PRO A 190 44.29 1.59 41.80
CA PRO A 190 42.94 2.14 41.94
C PRO A 190 42.83 3.63 41.55
N PHE A 191 43.01 3.92 40.28
CA PHE A 191 42.59 5.18 39.66
C PHE A 191 41.06 5.19 39.46
N ARG A 192 40.46 6.38 39.28
CA ARG A 192 39.02 6.54 39.01
C ARG A 192 38.80 7.13 37.63
N VAL A 193 37.83 6.58 36.90
CA VAL A 193 37.28 7.16 35.68
C VAL A 193 35.95 7.84 36.03
N THR A 194 35.77 9.07 35.55
CA THR A 194 34.53 9.85 35.68
C THR A 194 33.92 10.07 34.30
N LEU A 195 32.62 9.81 34.17
CA LEU A 195 31.82 10.10 32.98
C LEU A 195 31.06 11.43 33.11
N ALA A 196 30.88 12.09 31.96
CA ALA A 196 29.98 13.22 31.77
C ALA A 196 29.33 13.13 30.37
N LEU A 197 28.29 13.94 30.14
CA LEU A 197 27.79 14.21 28.79
C LEU A 197 28.71 15.19 28.07
N ALA A 198 28.88 15.02 26.76
CA ALA A 198 29.70 15.91 25.94
C ALA A 198 28.99 17.26 25.72
N PRO A 199 29.73 18.38 25.69
CA PRO A 199 29.18 19.66 25.22
C PRO A 199 28.62 19.51 23.80
N GLY A 200 27.35 19.89 23.61
CA GLY A 200 26.63 19.68 22.35
C GLY A 200 25.73 18.43 22.32
N SER A 201 25.66 17.65 23.39
CA SER A 201 24.56 16.68 23.59
C SER A 201 23.23 17.44 23.76
N GLU A 202 22.17 16.95 23.13
CA GLU A 202 20.79 17.42 23.35
C GLU A 202 20.25 16.84 24.66
N ALA A 203 20.56 15.55 24.90
CA ALA A 203 20.37 14.91 26.19
C ALA A 203 21.15 15.67 27.28
N ASN A 204 20.44 16.24 28.25
CA ASN A 204 20.97 17.25 29.16
C ASN A 204 21.26 16.75 30.59
N ARG A 205 20.86 15.51 30.93
CA ARG A 205 20.85 14.99 32.31
C ARG A 205 21.29 13.53 32.37
N LEU A 206 22.46 13.29 32.96
CA LEU A 206 23.06 11.97 33.20
C LEU A 206 23.20 11.75 34.71
N GLU A 207 22.70 10.62 35.20
CA GLU A 207 22.65 10.26 36.63
C GLU A 207 23.15 8.82 36.87
N GLY A 208 23.36 8.47 38.14
CA GLY A 208 23.89 7.18 38.58
C GLY A 208 25.32 7.25 39.09
N GLN A 209 26.06 6.14 39.05
CA GLN A 209 27.43 6.08 39.54
C GLN A 209 28.41 6.62 38.49
N LEU A 210 28.46 7.95 38.34
CA LEU A 210 29.28 8.62 37.32
C LEU A 210 30.80 8.43 37.51
N THR A 211 31.25 7.93 38.66
CA THR A 211 32.67 7.75 38.99
C THR A 211 32.96 6.34 39.51
N VAL A 212 33.80 5.60 38.80
CA VAL A 212 34.07 4.16 39.03
C VAL A 212 35.59 3.91 39.12
N PRO A 213 36.07 3.03 40.03
CA PRO A 213 37.47 2.65 40.07
C PRO A 213 37.87 1.73 38.90
N LEU A 214 39.08 1.90 38.38
CA LEU A 214 39.70 0.98 37.43
C LEU A 214 40.04 -0.35 38.14
N ALA A 215 39.55 -1.45 37.58
CA ALA A 215 39.87 -2.81 37.98
C ALA A 215 40.55 -3.53 36.80
N LYS A 216 41.81 -3.97 36.98
CA LYS A 216 42.60 -4.65 35.93
C LYS A 216 42.69 -3.87 34.60
N GLY A 217 42.71 -2.53 34.66
CA GLY A 217 42.76 -1.65 33.49
C GLY A 217 41.41 -1.30 32.86
N GLU A 218 40.28 -1.64 33.50
CA GLU A 218 38.94 -1.35 32.99
C GLU A 218 37.99 -0.84 34.07
N ALA A 219 37.20 0.19 33.74
CA ALA A 219 36.14 0.74 34.56
C ALA A 219 34.80 0.44 33.88
N VAL A 220 34.08 -0.55 34.41
CA VAL A 220 32.74 -0.95 33.95
C VAL A 220 31.71 -0.24 34.83
N PHE A 221 30.80 0.53 34.23
CA PHE A 221 29.86 1.36 34.97
C PHE A 221 28.61 0.54 35.33
N PRO A 222 28.33 0.33 36.64
CA PRO A 222 27.32 -0.64 37.06
C PRO A 222 25.89 -0.09 36.96
N TYR A 223 25.72 1.23 37.10
CA TYR A 223 24.41 1.89 37.12
C TYR A 223 24.57 3.32 36.58
N LEU A 224 24.00 3.58 35.41
CA LEU A 224 23.89 4.90 34.78
C LEU A 224 22.50 5.04 34.16
N ARG A 225 21.90 6.23 34.21
CA ARG A 225 20.63 6.56 33.55
C ARG A 225 20.76 7.93 32.89
N ILE A 226 20.29 8.08 31.67
CA ILE A 226 20.18 9.39 31.00
C ILE A 226 18.70 9.74 30.95
N LEU A 227 18.35 10.95 31.42
CA LEU A 227 16.95 11.34 31.64
C LEU A 227 16.44 12.40 30.65
N GLY A 228 17.35 13.06 29.91
CA GLY A 228 16.99 13.91 28.79
C GLY A 228 17.06 13.13 27.48
N ALA A 229 16.02 13.25 26.64
CA ALA A 229 15.98 12.67 25.30
C ALA A 229 16.84 13.47 24.28
N GLY A 230 17.02 12.91 23.08
CA GLY A 230 17.81 13.46 21.98
C GLY A 230 19.19 12.81 21.84
N SER A 231 20.05 13.41 21.03
CA SER A 231 21.44 12.98 20.83
C SER A 231 22.25 13.10 22.12
N ALA A 232 22.90 12.00 22.53
CA ALA A 232 23.81 11.93 23.65
C ALA A 232 25.20 11.51 23.19
N THR A 233 26.24 12.02 23.86
CA THR A 233 27.62 11.53 23.70
C THR A 233 28.29 11.53 25.06
N LEU A 234 29.02 10.47 25.41
CA LEU A 234 29.72 10.36 26.70
C LEU A 234 31.19 10.79 26.58
N VAL A 235 31.67 11.49 27.60
CA VAL A 235 33.09 11.84 27.79
C VAL A 235 33.60 11.13 29.04
N ALA A 236 34.66 10.34 28.88
CA ALA A 236 35.37 9.70 29.98
C ALA A 236 36.66 10.45 30.33
N SER A 237 36.92 10.63 31.62
CA SER A 237 38.07 11.37 32.14
C SER A 237 38.70 10.65 33.33
N ALA A 238 40.03 10.75 33.48
CA ALA A 238 40.76 10.17 34.60
C ALA A 238 41.99 11.03 34.92
N MET A 239 42.38 11.10 36.20
CA MET A 239 43.54 11.89 36.62
C MET A 239 44.84 11.31 36.03
N GLY A 240 45.49 12.08 35.15
CA GLY A 240 46.74 11.71 34.45
C GLY A 240 46.58 11.56 32.93
N ALA A 241 45.37 11.27 32.45
CA ALA A 241 45.09 11.07 31.03
C ALA A 241 44.27 12.24 30.44
N PRO A 242 44.40 12.52 29.13
CA PRO A 242 43.41 13.32 28.41
C PRO A 242 42.03 12.68 28.49
N ALA A 243 40.98 13.50 28.51
CA ALA A 243 39.61 13.00 28.38
C ALA A 243 39.38 12.44 26.96
N VAL A 244 38.59 11.38 26.85
CA VAL A 244 38.19 10.75 25.58
C VAL A 244 36.68 10.87 25.41
N THR A 245 36.24 11.14 24.19
CA THR A 245 34.82 11.21 23.80
C THR A 245 34.45 9.91 23.10
N GLY A 246 33.31 9.32 23.45
CA GLY A 246 32.73 8.17 22.75
C GLY A 246 32.07 8.57 21.42
N ASN A 247 31.40 7.62 20.76
CA ASN A 247 30.53 7.97 19.64
C ASN A 247 29.20 8.55 20.17
N ALA A 248 28.48 9.27 19.32
CA ALA A 248 27.12 9.70 19.62
C ALA A 248 26.13 8.51 19.56
N PHE A 249 25.06 8.59 20.35
CA PHE A 249 23.96 7.63 20.41
C PHE A 249 22.65 8.33 20.75
N THR A 250 21.52 7.75 20.35
CA THR A 250 20.20 8.36 20.54
C THR A 250 19.59 7.98 21.89
N VAL A 251 19.01 8.96 22.60
CA VAL A 251 18.14 8.73 23.75
C VAL A 251 16.70 9.03 23.36
N TYR A 252 15.85 8.01 23.28
CA TYR A 252 14.41 8.15 23.04
C TYR A 252 13.71 8.58 24.33
N SER A 253 12.58 9.31 24.26
CA SER A 253 11.72 9.58 25.43
C SER A 253 11.10 8.28 25.97
N SER A 254 10.79 8.23 27.27
CA SER A 254 10.08 7.08 27.87
C SER A 254 8.57 7.16 27.63
N LEU A 255 7.79 6.29 28.27
CA LEU A 255 6.32 6.34 28.23
C LEU A 255 5.78 7.70 28.69
N GLU A 256 4.69 8.13 28.08
CA GLU A 256 3.99 9.38 28.38
C GLU A 256 3.29 9.35 29.74
N SER A 257 3.30 10.48 30.45
CA SER A 257 2.60 10.60 31.74
C SER A 257 1.97 11.98 32.02
N ALA A 258 2.27 13.00 31.21
CA ALA A 258 1.72 14.34 31.39
C ALA A 258 1.34 15.03 30.07
N LEU A 259 0.08 15.48 29.99
CA LEU A 259 -0.40 16.45 29.00
C LEU A 259 -0.44 17.85 29.63
N ARG A 260 0.00 18.89 28.93
CA ARG A 260 -0.07 20.30 29.39
C ARG A 260 -0.32 21.28 28.26
N PHE A 261 -0.84 22.47 28.58
CA PHE A 261 -0.70 23.64 27.72
C PHE A 261 0.76 24.14 27.81
N ASP A 262 1.40 24.31 26.67
CA ASP A 262 2.80 24.76 26.59
C ASP A 262 2.88 26.28 26.40
N THR A 263 2.05 26.81 25.49
CA THR A 263 1.81 28.26 25.31
C THR A 263 0.57 28.75 26.08
N PRO A 264 0.57 30.00 26.60
CA PRO A 264 -0.58 30.58 27.29
C PRO A 264 -1.74 30.96 26.35
N VAL A 265 -2.97 30.89 26.86
CA VAL A 265 -4.20 31.33 26.14
C VAL A 265 -4.36 32.87 26.27
N PRO A 266 -4.81 33.59 25.21
CA PRO A 266 -5.08 35.02 25.28
C PRO A 266 -6.08 35.39 26.38
N ALA A 267 -5.85 36.51 27.08
CA ALA A 267 -6.70 36.92 28.22
C ALA A 267 -8.15 37.28 27.84
N SER A 268 -8.42 37.66 26.60
CA SER A 268 -9.79 37.84 26.10
C SER A 268 -9.91 37.63 24.59
N VAL A 269 -11.13 37.32 24.12
CA VAL A 269 -11.47 37.05 22.72
C VAL A 269 -12.91 37.51 22.40
N PRO A 270 -13.23 37.96 21.18
CA PRO A 270 -14.62 38.14 20.75
C PRO A 270 -15.35 36.79 20.55
N ALA A 271 -16.67 36.78 20.76
CA ALA A 271 -17.53 35.62 20.51
C ALA A 271 -17.42 35.17 19.06
N GLY A 272 -17.27 33.86 18.86
CA GLY A 272 -17.13 33.26 17.54
C GLY A 272 -15.81 33.58 16.81
N ALA A 273 -14.93 34.44 17.34
CA ALA A 273 -13.58 34.63 16.81
C ALA A 273 -12.70 33.41 17.19
N PRO A 274 -11.71 33.06 16.34
CA PRO A 274 -10.81 31.95 16.62
C PRO A 274 -9.81 32.32 17.73
N LEU A 275 -9.68 31.45 18.74
CA LEU A 275 -8.73 31.60 19.85
C LEU A 275 -7.27 31.34 19.44
N THR A 276 -7.04 30.58 18.37
CA THR A 276 -5.77 29.87 18.15
C THR A 276 -5.07 30.31 16.86
N SER A 277 -4.05 31.15 17.03
CA SER A 277 -2.88 31.14 16.15
C SER A 277 -1.67 30.89 17.05
N GLY A 278 -1.15 29.67 17.04
CA GLY A 278 0.02 29.29 17.86
C GLY A 278 -0.29 28.97 19.33
N ILE A 279 -1.43 28.34 19.64
CA ILE A 279 -1.63 27.68 20.95
C ILE A 279 -1.25 26.20 20.81
N THR A 280 -0.29 25.73 21.60
CA THR A 280 0.19 24.33 21.63
C THR A 280 -0.12 23.63 22.96
N LEU A 281 -0.41 22.33 22.86
CA LEU A 281 -0.23 21.38 23.95
C LEU A 281 1.13 20.70 23.80
N ALA A 282 1.72 20.30 24.92
CA ALA A 282 2.85 19.38 24.98
C ALA A 282 2.44 18.09 25.70
N LEU A 283 2.77 16.95 25.10
CA LEU A 283 2.71 15.62 25.70
C LEU A 283 4.14 15.20 26.06
N THR A 284 4.34 14.77 27.30
CA THR A 284 5.68 14.40 27.80
C THR A 284 5.71 13.15 28.65
N ASP A 285 6.89 12.55 28.70
CA ASP A 285 7.26 11.48 29.62
C ASP A 285 7.46 11.94 31.08
N ASP A 286 7.68 10.98 31.98
CA ASP A 286 7.97 11.17 33.41
C ASP A 286 9.18 12.10 33.72
N TYR A 287 10.05 12.34 32.74
CA TYR A 287 11.23 13.20 32.87
C TYR A 287 11.02 14.58 32.23
N GLY A 288 9.86 14.80 31.59
CA GLY A 288 9.48 16.04 30.92
C GLY A 288 9.91 16.14 29.46
N ASN A 289 10.41 15.06 28.86
CA ASN A 289 10.79 15.04 27.45
C ASN A 289 9.55 14.98 26.55
N PRO A 290 9.50 15.72 25.43
CA PRO A 290 8.45 15.58 24.43
C PRO A 290 8.34 14.14 23.90
N ARG A 291 7.11 13.63 23.77
CA ARG A 291 6.78 12.32 23.21
C ARG A 291 5.49 12.40 22.40
N ASN A 292 5.44 11.74 21.26
CA ASN A 292 4.16 11.45 20.58
C ASN A 292 3.38 10.39 21.40
N PRO A 293 2.04 10.36 21.32
CA PRO A 293 1.23 9.38 22.05
C PRO A 293 1.41 7.97 21.48
N SER A 294 1.41 6.95 22.34
CA SER A 294 1.15 5.55 21.93
C SER A 294 -0.35 5.34 21.62
N PRO A 295 -0.74 4.29 20.88
CA PRO A 295 -2.15 3.93 20.67
C PRO A 295 -2.90 3.72 21.98
N SER A 296 -2.25 3.06 22.94
CA SER A 296 -2.82 2.74 24.25
C SER A 296 -3.14 3.98 25.11
N SER A 297 -2.61 5.15 24.75
CA SER A 297 -2.60 6.35 25.61
C SER A 297 -2.67 7.67 24.83
N CYS A 298 -3.70 8.48 25.06
CA CYS A 298 -3.80 9.84 24.51
C CYS A 298 -3.81 9.96 22.96
N TRP A 299 -4.18 8.90 22.23
CA TRP A 299 -4.44 8.95 20.77
C TRP A 299 -5.51 9.98 20.35
N ARG A 300 -6.40 10.35 21.29
CA ARG A 300 -7.44 11.38 21.10
C ARG A 300 -7.44 12.39 22.24
N VAL A 301 -7.23 13.65 21.89
CA VAL A 301 -7.38 14.81 22.79
C VAL A 301 -8.79 15.37 22.67
N GLU A 302 -9.59 15.29 23.73
CA GLU A 302 -10.92 15.90 23.76
C GLU A 302 -10.86 17.31 24.37
N LEU A 303 -11.24 18.32 23.57
CA LEU A 303 -11.32 19.71 24.02
C LEU A 303 -12.70 20.04 24.60
N SER A 304 -12.72 20.48 25.85
CA SER A 304 -13.91 21.03 26.51
C SER A 304 -13.66 22.42 27.05
N VAL A 305 -14.74 23.18 27.25
CA VAL A 305 -14.71 24.49 27.89
C VAL A 305 -15.27 24.38 29.30
N GLU A 306 -14.50 24.80 30.29
CA GLU A 306 -14.96 24.90 31.68
C GLU A 306 -15.42 26.33 31.99
N ARG A 307 -16.58 26.45 32.63
CA ARG A 307 -17.25 27.68 33.04
C ARG A 307 -17.72 27.51 34.48
N LYS A 308 -17.13 28.25 35.43
CA LYS A 308 -17.56 28.23 36.85
C LYS A 308 -17.63 26.81 37.44
N GLY A 309 -16.63 25.97 37.15
CA GLY A 309 -16.55 24.57 37.60
C GLY A 309 -17.50 23.60 36.89
N LYS A 310 -18.17 24.00 35.81
CA LYS A 310 -18.93 23.11 34.92
C LYS A 310 -18.27 23.03 33.57
N ARG A 311 -17.90 21.82 33.15
CA ARG A 311 -17.39 21.53 31.81
C ARG A 311 -18.54 21.40 30.81
N SER A 312 -18.25 21.71 29.55
CA SER A 312 -19.13 21.43 28.42
C SER A 312 -18.23 21.12 27.22
N PRO A 313 -18.49 20.05 26.45
CA PRO A 313 -17.67 19.74 25.29
C PRO A 313 -17.75 20.88 24.28
N LEU A 314 -16.64 21.15 23.61
CA LEU A 314 -16.70 21.81 22.30
C LEU A 314 -17.23 20.81 21.27
N ALA A 315 -17.63 21.27 20.09
CA ALA A 315 -17.97 20.35 19.00
C ALA A 315 -16.76 19.41 18.77
N ALA A 316 -17.01 18.10 18.82
CA ALA A 316 -15.96 17.10 18.99
C ALA A 316 -14.94 17.18 17.85
N PHE A 317 -13.70 17.53 18.21
CA PHE A 317 -12.57 17.64 17.29
C PHE A 317 -11.65 16.45 17.45
N SER A 318 -11.21 15.90 16.32
CA SER A 318 -10.23 14.83 16.22
C SER A 318 -9.04 15.30 15.37
N SER A 319 -8.05 15.92 16.01
CA SER A 319 -6.67 15.94 15.49
C SER A 319 -6.03 14.59 15.72
N THR A 320 -5.32 14.09 14.72
CA THR A 320 -4.73 12.74 14.75
C THR A 320 -3.30 12.67 15.26
N ARG A 321 -2.51 13.77 15.26
CA ARG A 321 -1.06 13.71 15.60
C ARG A 321 -0.53 14.89 16.42
N PHE A 322 0.36 14.56 17.35
CA PHE A 322 1.39 15.46 17.87
C PHE A 322 2.61 15.37 16.92
N ASP A 323 3.30 16.49 16.68
CA ASP A 323 4.63 16.52 16.05
C ASP A 323 5.68 16.69 17.16
N LYS A 324 6.57 15.70 17.32
CA LYS A 324 7.63 15.67 18.34
C LYS A 324 7.13 16.01 19.75
N GLY A 325 5.96 15.48 20.10
CA GLY A 325 5.29 15.72 21.39
C GLY A 325 4.61 17.07 21.55
N PHE A 326 4.46 17.86 20.48
CA PHE A 326 3.68 19.11 20.49
C PHE A 326 2.49 19.04 19.53
N MET A 327 1.32 19.51 19.96
CA MET A 327 0.12 19.58 19.12
C MET A 327 -0.40 21.01 19.08
N THR A 328 -0.41 21.63 17.90
CA THR A 328 -1.03 22.94 17.71
C THR A 328 -2.55 22.79 17.66
N LEU A 329 -3.26 23.54 18.51
CA LEU A 329 -4.72 23.51 18.56
C LEU A 329 -5.34 24.18 17.33
N PRO A 330 -6.41 23.60 16.75
CA PRO A 330 -7.13 24.20 15.61
C PRO A 330 -7.91 25.44 16.04
N PRO A 331 -8.42 26.27 15.09
CA PRO A 331 -9.33 27.40 15.29
C PRO A 331 -10.57 27.20 16.19
N VAL A 332 -10.38 27.01 17.50
CA VAL A 332 -11.44 26.91 18.51
C VAL A 332 -12.18 28.25 18.60
N ARG A 333 -13.51 28.20 18.50
CA ARG A 333 -14.40 29.36 18.62
C ARG A 333 -15.33 29.16 19.80
N VAL A 334 -15.36 30.13 20.72
CA VAL A 334 -16.32 30.13 21.84
C VAL A 334 -17.40 31.15 21.53
N PHE A 335 -18.64 30.69 21.34
CA PHE A 335 -19.72 31.54 20.84
C PHE A 335 -20.47 32.30 21.94
N ARG A 336 -20.60 31.76 23.16
CA ARG A 336 -21.25 32.45 24.28
C ARG A 336 -20.28 33.40 25.01
N PRO A 337 -20.56 34.72 25.09
CA PRO A 337 -19.84 35.67 25.95
C PRO A 337 -19.94 35.28 27.43
N GLU A 338 -18.80 35.20 28.12
CA GLU A 338 -18.69 34.82 29.54
C GLU A 338 -17.28 35.15 30.10
N GLU A 339 -17.16 35.31 31.42
CA GLU A 339 -15.89 35.54 32.15
C GLU A 339 -15.44 34.26 32.89
N ASP A 340 -14.14 34.14 33.20
CA ASP A 340 -13.48 32.96 33.82
C ASP A 340 -13.76 31.66 33.03
N VAL A 341 -13.53 31.74 31.72
CA VAL A 341 -13.60 30.62 30.78
C VAL A 341 -12.23 29.93 30.72
N ARG A 342 -12.20 28.60 30.72
CA ARG A 342 -10.96 27.81 30.56
C ARG A 342 -11.11 26.79 29.45
N LEU A 343 -10.01 26.52 28.74
CA LEU A 343 -9.88 25.32 27.92
C LEU A 343 -9.40 24.18 28.81
N VAL A 344 -10.00 23.00 28.63
CA VAL A 344 -9.59 21.75 29.25
C VAL A 344 -9.36 20.75 28.12
N ALA A 345 -8.14 20.21 28.04
CA ALA A 345 -7.80 19.14 27.12
C ALA A 345 -7.70 17.82 27.91
N HIS A 346 -8.65 16.93 27.66
CA HIS A 346 -8.69 15.59 28.23
C HIS A 346 -7.98 14.60 27.30
N CYS A 347 -7.31 13.60 27.87
CA CYS A 347 -6.78 12.45 27.14
C CYS A 347 -7.02 11.17 27.93
N GLN A 348 -7.47 10.12 27.24
CA GLN A 348 -7.62 8.80 27.87
C GLN A 348 -6.26 8.30 28.38
N GLY A 349 -6.21 7.92 29.66
CA GLY A 349 -5.01 7.48 30.36
C GLY A 349 -4.24 8.58 31.13
N LEU A 350 -4.50 9.86 30.87
CA LEU A 350 -3.71 10.98 31.43
C LEU A 350 -4.56 11.94 32.29
N GLN A 351 -3.90 12.80 33.07
CA GLN A 351 -4.56 13.91 33.75
C GLN A 351 -4.88 15.06 32.78
N ASP A 352 -6.01 15.74 33.00
CA ASP A 352 -6.45 16.85 32.17
C ASP A 352 -5.47 18.02 32.19
N ALA A 353 -5.08 18.52 31.01
CA ALA A 353 -4.46 19.83 30.91
C ALA A 353 -5.54 20.93 31.04
N VAL A 354 -5.31 21.92 31.90
CA VAL A 354 -6.24 23.04 32.13
C VAL A 354 -5.53 24.37 31.85
N SER A 355 -6.16 25.25 31.08
CA SER A 355 -5.57 26.53 30.68
C SER A 355 -5.61 27.60 31.77
N THR A 356 -4.84 28.68 31.55
CA THR A 356 -5.12 29.99 32.14
C THR A 356 -6.53 30.46 31.77
N PRO A 357 -7.25 31.17 32.66
CA PRO A 357 -8.60 31.66 32.38
C PRO A 357 -8.60 32.87 31.44
N PHE A 358 -9.69 33.03 30.69
CA PHE A 358 -9.90 34.13 29.75
C PHE A 358 -11.38 34.57 29.70
N THR A 359 -11.65 35.70 29.02
CA THR A 359 -12.99 36.29 28.87
C THR A 359 -13.45 36.35 27.41
N VAL A 360 -14.71 35.99 27.16
CA VAL A 360 -15.35 36.06 25.84
C VAL A 360 -16.30 37.27 25.78
N LEU A 361 -16.12 38.15 24.80
CA LEU A 361 -16.92 39.36 24.54
C LEU A 361 -17.97 39.12 23.45
N ALA A 362 -18.93 40.02 23.20
CA ALA A 362 -19.87 39.90 22.08
C ALA A 362 -19.25 40.40 20.75
N GLY A 363 -19.68 39.85 19.60
CA GLY A 363 -19.24 40.29 18.27
C GLY A 363 -19.99 41.52 17.72
N PRO A 364 -19.48 42.15 16.64
CA PRO A 364 -20.21 43.17 15.89
C PRO A 364 -21.35 42.54 15.04
N PRO A 365 -22.38 43.32 14.65
CA PRO A 365 -23.42 42.84 13.74
C PRO A 365 -22.87 42.34 12.40
N ASP A 366 -23.33 41.18 11.96
CA ASP A 366 -22.98 40.59 10.67
C ASP A 366 -24.11 40.68 9.64
N ALA A 367 -23.77 40.81 8.36
CA ALA A 367 -24.70 41.04 7.26
C ALA A 367 -25.50 39.79 6.82
N ALA A 368 -24.98 38.58 7.06
CA ALA A 368 -25.62 37.32 6.70
C ALA A 368 -26.43 36.72 7.86
N ALA A 369 -25.96 36.91 9.10
CA ALA A 369 -26.65 36.47 10.31
C ALA A 369 -27.78 37.43 10.74
N SER A 370 -27.63 38.74 10.52
CA SER A 370 -28.70 39.71 10.78
C SER A 370 -29.79 39.64 9.72
N SER A 371 -31.06 39.85 10.09
CA SER A 371 -32.15 39.93 9.10
C SER A 371 -33.17 41.02 9.38
N LEU A 372 -33.63 41.69 8.31
CA LEU A 372 -34.81 42.54 8.30
C LEU A 372 -35.92 41.74 7.62
N ARG A 373 -36.95 41.37 8.38
CA ARG A 373 -38.10 40.60 7.88
C ARG A 373 -39.39 41.38 8.07
N ALA A 374 -40.20 41.44 7.03
CA ALA A 374 -41.60 41.81 7.17
C ALA A 374 -42.43 40.55 7.45
N THR A 375 -43.55 40.67 8.18
CA THR A 375 -44.45 39.54 8.39
C THR A 375 -45.89 40.05 8.51
N PRO A 376 -46.77 39.76 7.54
CA PRO A 376 -46.49 39.10 6.25
C PRO A 376 -45.60 39.95 5.33
N GLU A 377 -44.87 39.31 4.40
CA GLU A 377 -44.16 40.00 3.30
C GLU A 377 -45.12 40.32 2.12
N ARG A 378 -46.26 39.61 2.05
CA ARG A 378 -47.30 39.79 1.04
C ARG A 378 -48.68 39.87 1.72
N LEU A 379 -49.40 40.98 1.53
CA LEU A 379 -50.70 41.24 2.15
C LEU A 379 -51.75 41.60 1.09
N VAL A 380 -53.04 41.44 1.40
CA VAL A 380 -54.11 42.08 0.62
C VAL A 380 -54.25 43.53 1.09
N ALA A 381 -54.17 44.48 0.16
CA ALA A 381 -54.24 45.92 0.44
C ALA A 381 -55.55 46.30 1.14
N SER A 382 -55.46 46.87 2.36
CA SER A 382 -56.64 47.30 3.14
C SER A 382 -56.24 48.19 4.32
N GLU A 383 -57.21 48.89 4.91
CA GLU A 383 -57.01 49.70 6.13
C GLU A 383 -56.57 48.88 7.37
N LYS A 384 -56.64 47.54 7.29
CA LYS A 384 -56.21 46.60 8.34
C LYS A 384 -54.96 45.81 7.94
N ALA A 385 -54.36 46.10 6.78
CA ALA A 385 -53.14 45.44 6.33
C ALA A 385 -51.92 45.98 7.08
N GLN A 386 -51.42 45.18 8.04
CA GLN A 386 -50.25 45.51 8.85
C GLN A 386 -49.17 44.44 8.67
N ALA A 387 -47.97 44.86 8.26
CA ALA A 387 -46.78 44.01 8.27
C ALA A 387 -45.95 44.37 9.51
N LEU A 388 -45.64 43.38 10.35
CA LEU A 388 -44.66 43.55 11.42
C LEU A 388 -43.26 43.50 10.82
N LEU A 389 -42.50 44.59 10.96
CA LEU A 389 -41.09 44.66 10.62
C LEU A 389 -40.28 44.24 11.83
N ARG A 390 -39.42 43.23 11.68
CA ARG A 390 -38.43 42.84 12.68
C ARG A 390 -37.03 43.02 12.10
N VAL A 391 -36.21 43.81 12.79
CA VAL A 391 -34.76 43.83 12.58
C VAL A 391 -34.16 42.98 13.69
N GLN A 392 -33.53 41.86 13.33
CA GLN A 392 -32.76 41.05 14.25
C GLN A 392 -31.28 41.22 13.90
N LEU A 393 -30.50 41.77 14.82
CA LEU A 393 -29.06 41.92 14.68
C LEU A 393 -28.37 40.78 15.42
N LEU A 394 -27.64 39.96 14.66
CA LEU A 394 -26.80 38.90 15.18
C LEU A 394 -25.34 39.18 14.79
N ASP A 395 -24.39 38.75 15.62
CA ASP A 395 -23.02 38.56 15.13
C ASP A 395 -22.94 37.34 14.20
N ALA A 396 -21.80 37.16 13.52
CA ALA A 396 -21.60 36.04 12.59
C ALA A 396 -21.67 34.65 13.27
N GLY A 397 -21.69 34.59 14.60
CA GLY A 397 -21.93 33.39 15.40
C GLY A 397 -23.40 33.15 15.76
N GLY A 398 -24.32 34.00 15.30
CA GLY A 398 -25.74 33.94 15.63
C GLY A 398 -26.10 34.52 17.01
N ASN A 399 -25.17 35.20 17.70
CA ASN A 399 -25.44 35.76 19.03
C ASN A 399 -26.15 37.11 18.93
N PRO A 400 -27.10 37.41 19.83
CA PRO A 400 -27.85 38.67 19.81
C PRO A 400 -26.96 39.89 20.11
N VAL A 401 -26.89 40.85 19.19
CA VAL A 401 -26.22 42.14 19.44
C VAL A 401 -27.19 43.06 20.19
N VAL A 402 -27.08 43.06 21.51
CA VAL A 402 -27.95 43.78 22.45
C VAL A 402 -27.64 45.29 22.46
N ASP A 403 -28.67 46.12 22.62
CA ASP A 403 -28.60 47.59 22.75
C ASP A 403 -27.93 48.33 21.56
N ALA A 404 -27.88 47.69 20.39
CA ALA A 404 -27.39 48.30 19.15
C ALA A 404 -28.45 49.24 18.54
N PRO A 405 -28.07 50.44 18.06
CA PRO A 405 -29.01 51.39 17.46
C PRO A 405 -29.49 50.93 16.07
N VAL A 406 -30.78 51.11 15.81
CA VAL A 406 -31.45 50.76 14.54
C VAL A 406 -32.27 51.94 14.03
N GLN A 407 -32.20 52.20 12.72
CA GLN A 407 -33.01 53.20 12.03
C GLN A 407 -33.71 52.59 10.82
N LEU A 408 -35.04 52.66 10.77
CA LEU A 408 -35.85 52.30 9.60
C LEU A 408 -36.17 53.51 8.71
N SER A 409 -36.29 53.28 7.41
CA SER A 409 -36.87 54.21 6.44
C SER A 409 -37.73 53.44 5.41
N VAL A 410 -38.58 54.17 4.68
CA VAL A 410 -39.48 53.62 3.65
C VAL A 410 -39.45 54.46 2.38
N SER A 411 -39.62 53.82 1.22
CA SER A 411 -39.45 54.47 -0.09
C SER A 411 -40.69 55.24 -0.61
N ASP A 412 -41.82 55.18 0.08
CA ASP A 412 -43.12 55.71 -0.39
C ASP A 412 -43.84 56.48 0.73
N ALA A 413 -44.22 57.73 0.44
CA ALA A 413 -44.95 58.59 1.38
C ALA A 413 -46.39 58.11 1.69
N GLY A 414 -46.91 57.15 0.92
CA GLY A 414 -48.20 56.48 1.14
C GLY A 414 -48.15 55.23 2.02
N ALA A 415 -47.03 54.99 2.71
CA ALA A 415 -46.88 53.92 3.69
C ALA A 415 -46.40 54.48 5.04
N VAL A 416 -46.95 53.97 6.15
CA VAL A 416 -46.73 54.55 7.49
C VAL A 416 -46.01 53.55 8.39
N LEU A 417 -44.91 54.00 9.00
CA LEU A 417 -44.22 53.29 10.08
C LEU A 417 -44.83 53.63 11.45
N VAL A 418 -44.86 52.64 12.35
CA VAL A 418 -45.18 52.81 13.77
C VAL A 418 -44.08 52.15 14.60
N PRO A 419 -43.26 52.89 15.37
CA PRO A 419 -43.28 54.35 15.55
C PRO A 419 -42.82 55.12 14.28
N ALA A 420 -43.41 56.30 14.06
CA ALA A 420 -43.21 57.10 12.84
C ALA A 420 -41.78 57.65 12.64
N SER A 421 -40.92 57.60 13.67
CA SER A 421 -39.50 57.95 13.56
C SER A 421 -38.64 56.83 12.94
N GLY A 422 -39.13 55.59 12.91
CA GLY A 422 -38.35 54.41 12.50
C GLY A 422 -37.16 54.05 13.41
N ALA A 423 -36.86 54.86 14.42
CA ALA A 423 -35.66 54.78 15.24
C ALA A 423 -35.86 53.95 16.52
N GLY A 424 -34.84 53.18 16.92
CA GLY A 424 -34.82 52.45 18.18
C GLY A 424 -33.48 51.79 18.50
N ARG A 425 -33.51 50.83 19.41
CA ARG A 425 -32.36 50.00 19.82
C ARG A 425 -32.82 48.55 19.96
N THR A 426 -31.91 47.59 19.80
CA THR A 426 -32.21 46.16 19.97
C THR A 426 -32.38 45.77 21.43
N ASP A 427 -33.29 44.83 21.69
CA ASP A 427 -33.54 44.27 23.01
C ASP A 427 -32.45 43.27 23.46
N GLY A 428 -32.64 42.64 24.62
CA GLY A 428 -31.79 41.56 25.15
C GLY A 428 -31.75 40.27 24.30
N ARG A 429 -32.39 40.26 23.12
CA ARG A 429 -32.36 39.19 22.11
C ARG A 429 -31.90 39.70 20.74
N GLY A 430 -31.34 40.91 20.67
CA GLY A 430 -30.85 41.50 19.42
C GLY A 430 -31.98 41.96 18.49
N VAL A 431 -33.22 42.07 18.97
CA VAL A 431 -34.39 42.40 18.14
C VAL A 431 -34.86 43.82 18.37
N PHE A 432 -35.08 44.54 17.27
CA PHE A 432 -35.91 45.73 17.19
C PHE A 432 -37.17 45.42 16.35
N SER A 433 -38.28 46.13 16.60
CA SER A 433 -39.54 45.88 15.88
C SER A 433 -40.37 47.15 15.70
N ALA A 434 -41.01 47.25 14.54
CA ALA A 434 -41.92 48.33 14.14
C ALA A 434 -43.04 47.75 13.25
N THR A 435 -44.09 48.51 12.98
CA THR A 435 -45.19 48.08 12.10
C THR A 435 -45.29 48.96 10.86
N LEU A 436 -45.52 48.36 9.70
CA LEU A 436 -45.76 49.05 8.42
C LEU A 436 -47.22 48.86 7.97
N THR A 437 -47.85 49.91 7.47
CA THR A 437 -49.20 49.85 6.88
C THR A 437 -49.28 50.54 5.52
N SER A 438 -50.11 50.03 4.61
CA SER A 438 -50.53 50.75 3.39
C SER A 438 -51.90 50.28 2.89
N THR A 439 -52.69 51.21 2.37
CA THR A 439 -54.08 51.01 1.93
C THR A 439 -54.24 50.76 0.43
N GLN A 440 -53.14 50.78 -0.34
CA GLN A 440 -53.14 50.65 -1.80
C GLN A 440 -52.32 49.41 -2.21
N PRO A 441 -52.70 48.68 -3.28
CA PRO A 441 -51.91 47.57 -3.79
C PRO A 441 -50.66 48.08 -4.53
N ARG A 442 -49.50 47.88 -3.92
CA ARG A 442 -48.16 48.28 -4.39
C ARG A 442 -47.08 47.50 -3.65
N GLU A 443 -45.85 47.54 -4.14
CA GLU A 443 -44.66 47.12 -3.41
C GLU A 443 -44.05 48.30 -2.67
N VAL A 444 -43.88 48.19 -1.35
CA VAL A 444 -43.22 49.20 -0.51
C VAL A 444 -41.85 48.66 -0.09
N ARG A 445 -40.76 49.38 -0.38
CA ARG A 445 -39.42 49.03 0.15
C ARG A 445 -39.22 49.62 1.53
N VAL A 446 -38.56 48.86 2.38
CA VAL A 446 -38.18 49.23 3.75
C VAL A 446 -36.69 48.98 3.90
N SER A 447 -35.95 49.98 4.35
CA SER A 447 -34.53 49.89 4.61
C SER A 447 -34.27 50.02 6.11
N ALA A 448 -33.45 49.15 6.67
CA ALA A 448 -32.90 49.29 8.02
C ALA A 448 -31.40 49.63 7.94
N THR A 449 -30.94 50.56 8.76
CA THR A 449 -29.51 50.78 9.01
C THR A 449 -29.19 50.60 10.49
N ALA A 450 -28.13 49.83 10.77
CA ALA A 450 -27.70 49.52 12.13
C ALA A 450 -26.24 49.06 12.16
N GLY A 451 -25.42 49.58 13.07
CA GLY A 451 -24.02 49.14 13.25
C GLY A 451 -23.09 49.31 12.04
N GLY A 452 -23.51 50.02 10.99
CA GLY A 452 -22.80 50.11 9.70
C GLY A 452 -23.38 49.20 8.60
N LEU A 453 -24.27 48.26 8.94
CA LEU A 453 -25.05 47.48 7.98
C LEU A 453 -26.20 48.31 7.40
N ALA A 454 -26.54 48.02 6.14
CA ALA A 454 -27.77 48.43 5.49
C ALA A 454 -28.49 47.16 4.98
N MET A 455 -29.78 47.03 5.28
CA MET A 455 -30.55 45.82 5.07
C MET A 455 -31.93 46.18 4.52
N ASP A 456 -32.28 45.67 3.34
CA ASP A 456 -33.53 45.98 2.65
C ASP A 456 -34.52 44.81 2.70
N THR A 457 -35.82 45.13 2.84
CA THR A 457 -36.91 44.21 2.56
C THR A 457 -38.03 44.91 1.78
N LYS A 458 -39.01 44.14 1.30
CA LYS A 458 -40.13 44.65 0.52
C LYS A 458 -41.45 44.05 0.98
N VAL A 459 -42.49 44.87 1.06
CA VAL A 459 -43.84 44.44 1.41
C VAL A 459 -44.76 44.64 0.21
N SER A 460 -45.26 43.52 -0.33
CA SER A 460 -46.12 43.49 -1.51
C SER A 460 -47.59 43.48 -1.11
N PHE A 461 -48.27 44.61 -1.23
CA PHE A 461 -49.72 44.71 -1.07
C PHE A 461 -50.39 44.37 -2.42
N VAL A 462 -51.25 43.32 -2.48
CA VAL A 462 -51.63 42.63 -3.73
C VAL A 462 -53.11 42.17 -3.81
N PRO A 463 -53.59 41.75 -5.00
CA PRO A 463 -54.70 40.80 -5.18
C PRO A 463 -54.28 39.31 -4.89
N ALA A 464 -55.21 38.35 -4.88
CA ALA A 464 -54.99 36.99 -4.31
C ALA A 464 -55.43 35.76 -5.19
N CYS A 465 -54.62 34.66 -5.20
CA CYS A 465 -54.91 33.20 -5.46
C CYS A 465 -53.58 32.32 -5.53
N SER A 466 -53.64 30.95 -5.61
CA SER A 466 -52.55 29.92 -5.31
C SER A 466 -52.75 28.55 -6.10
N ALA A 467 -51.99 27.39 -6.10
CA ALA A 467 -50.64 26.84 -5.71
C ALA A 467 -50.43 25.35 -6.26
N THR A 468 -49.22 24.70 -6.21
CA THR A 468 -48.85 23.43 -6.96
C THR A 468 -47.70 22.49 -6.38
N ILE A 469 -47.87 21.12 -6.32
CA ILE A 469 -46.99 19.84 -6.38
C ILE A 469 -45.56 19.78 -5.64
N ALA A 470 -44.59 18.80 -5.52
CA ALA A 470 -44.07 17.46 -6.02
C ALA A 470 -43.07 16.77 -4.96
N LEU A 471 -42.20 15.68 -5.04
CA LEU A 471 -41.83 14.44 -5.85
C LEU A 471 -40.66 13.57 -5.15
N PRO A 472 -40.51 12.20 -5.22
CA PRO A 472 -39.24 11.48 -4.81
C PRO A 472 -38.76 10.06 -5.38
N MET A 473 -37.43 9.88 -5.64
CA MET A 473 -36.42 8.75 -5.35
C MET A 473 -36.27 7.35 -6.10
N LEU A 474 -35.14 6.59 -5.84
CA LEU A 474 -34.37 5.50 -6.58
C LEU A 474 -34.25 4.12 -5.79
N PRO A 475 -33.29 3.09 -5.90
CA PRO A 475 -32.06 2.73 -6.76
C PRO A 475 -31.63 1.19 -7.03
N VAL A 476 -30.51 0.90 -7.78
CA VAL A 476 -29.44 -0.22 -7.67
C VAL A 476 -29.73 -1.73 -8.02
N VAL A 477 -28.85 -2.70 -8.47
CA VAL A 477 -27.56 -2.91 -9.28
C VAL A 477 -27.02 -4.41 -9.21
N GLY A 478 -26.22 -5.02 -10.15
CA GLY A 478 -25.22 -6.13 -9.89
C GLY A 478 -24.82 -7.30 -10.90
N ALA A 479 -23.49 -7.51 -11.12
CA ALA A 479 -22.63 -8.76 -11.22
C ALA A 479 -22.38 -9.63 -12.54
N ASP A 480 -21.10 -9.82 -12.97
CA ASP A 480 -20.59 -10.11 -14.36
C ASP A 480 -20.04 -11.52 -14.73
N ILE A 481 -19.99 -11.87 -16.04
CA ILE A 481 -19.45 -13.13 -16.63
C ILE A 481 -18.35 -12.89 -17.69
N LEU A 482 -17.11 -13.31 -17.40
CA LEU A 482 -15.97 -13.21 -18.32
C LEU A 482 -15.04 -14.46 -18.34
N GLY A 483 -15.50 -15.62 -18.85
CA GLY A 483 -14.61 -16.81 -18.90
C GLY A 483 -14.95 -18.07 -19.72
N ASP A 484 -16.11 -18.24 -20.36
CA ASP A 484 -16.45 -19.55 -20.96
C ASP A 484 -15.71 -19.84 -22.30
N PRO A 485 -14.83 -20.87 -22.37
CA PRO A 485 -14.10 -21.22 -23.60
C PRO A 485 -14.98 -21.91 -24.68
N ARG A 486 -16.29 -22.06 -24.45
CA ARG A 486 -17.25 -22.65 -25.41
C ARG A 486 -17.83 -21.64 -26.41
N PHE A 487 -17.60 -20.33 -26.22
CA PHE A 487 -17.94 -19.30 -27.21
C PHE A 487 -17.21 -19.54 -28.54
N THR A 488 -17.91 -20.00 -29.58
CA THR A 488 -17.33 -20.24 -30.91
C THR A 488 -18.15 -19.62 -32.03
N ASN A 489 -17.68 -18.48 -32.55
CA ASN A 489 -18.12 -17.82 -33.80
C ASN A 489 -19.63 -17.55 -33.97
N SER A 490 -20.42 -17.55 -32.90
CA SER A 490 -21.88 -17.43 -32.96
C SER A 490 -22.32 -15.98 -32.83
N PRO A 491 -23.08 -15.40 -33.79
CA PRO A 491 -23.76 -14.13 -33.61
C PRO A 491 -24.62 -14.07 -32.33
N LEU A 492 -24.71 -12.85 -31.78
CA LEU A 492 -25.51 -12.48 -30.62
C LEU A 492 -26.74 -11.68 -31.08
N LEU A 493 -27.83 -11.76 -30.34
CA LEU A 493 -29.03 -10.94 -30.50
C LEU A 493 -29.43 -10.33 -29.15
N PRO A 494 -29.51 -8.99 -29.04
CA PRO A 494 -30.08 -8.34 -27.87
C PRO A 494 -31.62 -8.40 -27.91
N VAL A 495 -32.25 -8.66 -26.77
CA VAL A 495 -33.72 -8.67 -26.60
C VAL A 495 -34.07 -8.66 -25.11
N ASP A 496 -34.87 -7.71 -24.66
CA ASP A 496 -35.51 -7.75 -23.32
C ASP A 496 -36.58 -8.88 -23.29
N LEU A 497 -36.28 -10.03 -22.66
CA LEU A 497 -37.19 -11.20 -22.64
C LEU A 497 -38.09 -11.26 -21.40
N ASP A 498 -37.67 -10.70 -20.27
CA ASP A 498 -38.45 -10.72 -19.01
C ASP A 498 -39.18 -9.40 -18.69
N ARG A 499 -38.95 -8.37 -19.51
CA ARG A 499 -39.64 -7.08 -19.54
C ARG A 499 -39.30 -6.19 -18.35
N ASP A 500 -38.08 -6.29 -17.84
CA ASP A 500 -37.54 -5.41 -16.80
C ASP A 500 -37.11 -4.02 -17.33
N GLY A 501 -36.78 -3.94 -18.63
CA GLY A 501 -36.35 -2.74 -19.34
C GLY A 501 -34.90 -2.76 -19.84
N HIS A 502 -34.15 -3.83 -19.60
CA HIS A 502 -32.75 -4.00 -20.01
C HIS A 502 -32.62 -5.13 -21.06
N PRO A 503 -31.81 -4.99 -22.13
CA PRO A 503 -31.74 -6.04 -23.15
C PRO A 503 -30.93 -7.27 -22.70
N ASP A 504 -31.56 -8.43 -22.54
CA ASP A 504 -30.87 -9.74 -22.45
C ASP A 504 -30.09 -10.01 -23.75
N VAL A 505 -29.17 -10.97 -23.71
CA VAL A 505 -28.43 -11.42 -24.90
C VAL A 505 -28.69 -12.90 -25.19
N VAL A 506 -29.11 -13.21 -26.41
CA VAL A 506 -29.34 -14.57 -26.90
C VAL A 506 -28.26 -14.97 -27.91
N SER A 507 -27.68 -16.16 -27.77
CA SER A 507 -26.69 -16.70 -28.71
C SER A 507 -27.35 -17.56 -29.80
N THR A 508 -26.79 -17.52 -31.01
CA THR A 508 -27.21 -18.38 -32.14
C THR A 508 -26.86 -19.88 -32.00
N ASP A 509 -26.41 -20.32 -30.82
CA ASP A 509 -26.33 -21.73 -30.43
C ASP A 509 -27.27 -22.09 -29.25
N GLY A 510 -28.25 -21.23 -28.94
CA GLY A 510 -29.38 -21.54 -28.06
C GLY A 510 -29.16 -21.27 -26.56
N ARG A 511 -28.26 -20.35 -26.19
CA ARG A 511 -28.13 -19.86 -24.80
C ARG A 511 -28.75 -18.48 -24.66
N ILE A 512 -29.23 -18.20 -23.45
CA ILE A 512 -29.81 -16.92 -23.06
C ILE A 512 -29.04 -16.39 -21.85
N TYR A 513 -28.68 -15.11 -21.88
CA TYR A 513 -27.93 -14.42 -20.84
C TYR A 513 -28.72 -13.19 -20.40
N ASP A 514 -29.18 -13.19 -19.15
CA ASP A 514 -30.01 -12.14 -18.54
C ASP A 514 -29.18 -10.87 -18.33
N ASN A 515 -29.74 -9.68 -18.54
CA ASN A 515 -29.02 -8.43 -18.30
C ASN A 515 -29.50 -7.70 -17.03
N ALA A 516 -28.64 -7.59 -16.02
CA ALA A 516 -28.97 -6.89 -14.77
C ALA A 516 -29.04 -5.34 -14.87
N GLY A 517 -28.82 -4.79 -16.07
CA GLY A 517 -28.99 -3.38 -16.39
C GLY A 517 -27.79 -2.48 -16.11
N ASP A 518 -26.65 -3.04 -15.67
CA ASP A 518 -25.38 -2.33 -15.47
C ASP A 518 -24.27 -2.79 -16.44
N GLY A 519 -24.65 -3.37 -17.58
CA GLY A 519 -23.73 -3.82 -18.65
C GLY A 519 -23.52 -5.34 -18.74
N THR A 520 -24.33 -6.13 -18.05
CA THR A 520 -23.83 -7.29 -17.30
C THR A 520 -24.67 -8.55 -17.50
N LEU A 521 -24.05 -9.62 -18.02
CA LEU A 521 -24.78 -10.72 -18.68
C LEU A 521 -24.67 -12.08 -17.96
N VAL A 522 -25.78 -12.60 -17.42
CA VAL A 522 -25.84 -13.82 -16.58
C VAL A 522 -26.51 -15.00 -17.30
N LEU A 523 -25.79 -16.10 -17.51
CA LEU A 523 -26.28 -17.27 -18.26
C LEU A 523 -27.48 -17.99 -17.57
N ARG A 524 -28.70 -17.77 -18.07
CA ARG A 524 -29.97 -18.33 -17.59
C ARG A 524 -30.18 -19.79 -17.97
N GLU A 525 -29.98 -20.12 -19.24
CA GLU A 525 -30.26 -21.46 -19.76
C GLU A 525 -29.24 -21.90 -20.81
N THR A 526 -28.91 -23.20 -20.78
CA THR A 526 -28.16 -23.88 -21.84
C THR A 526 -29.01 -25.01 -22.39
N ASP A 527 -29.65 -24.80 -23.54
CA ASP A 527 -30.33 -25.91 -24.21
C ASP A 527 -29.28 -26.93 -24.71
N SER A 528 -29.62 -28.20 -24.57
CA SER A 528 -28.80 -29.33 -24.99
C SER A 528 -29.28 -29.97 -26.29
N GLU A 529 -30.49 -29.64 -26.75
CA GLU A 529 -30.94 -29.93 -28.10
C GLU A 529 -30.33 -28.93 -29.09
N ARG A 530 -29.77 -29.44 -30.19
CA ARG A 530 -28.82 -28.69 -31.04
C ARG A 530 -29.55 -27.65 -31.90
N VAL A 531 -29.78 -26.46 -31.36
CA VAL A 531 -30.19 -25.27 -32.13
C VAL A 531 -28.99 -24.77 -32.94
N SER A 532 -28.68 -25.46 -34.05
CA SER A 532 -27.70 -24.99 -35.04
C SER A 532 -28.44 -24.27 -36.16
N GLY A 533 -28.71 -22.98 -35.98
CA GLY A 533 -29.52 -22.19 -36.89
C GLY A 533 -29.68 -20.74 -36.42
N LEU A 534 -30.02 -19.85 -37.35
CA LEU A 534 -30.20 -18.44 -37.01
C LEU A 534 -31.44 -18.26 -36.13
N LEU A 535 -31.37 -17.29 -35.23
CA LEU A 535 -32.54 -16.80 -34.50
C LEU A 535 -33.08 -15.52 -35.13
N ALA A 536 -34.37 -15.28 -34.91
CA ALA A 536 -35.03 -13.99 -35.06
C ALA A 536 -36.01 -13.81 -33.89
N VAL A 537 -36.43 -12.57 -33.63
CA VAL A 537 -37.17 -12.19 -32.43
C VAL A 537 -38.40 -11.38 -32.83
N GLY A 538 -39.53 -11.59 -32.15
CA GLY A 538 -40.72 -10.74 -32.26
C GLY A 538 -41.95 -11.37 -31.61
N ASP A 539 -42.97 -10.55 -31.33
CA ASP A 539 -44.26 -10.99 -30.78
C ASP A 539 -45.08 -11.71 -31.86
N LEU A 540 -45.09 -13.05 -31.82
CA LEU A 540 -45.72 -13.88 -32.85
C LEU A 540 -47.12 -14.38 -32.47
N ASP A 541 -47.51 -14.34 -31.18
CA ASP A 541 -48.89 -14.63 -30.76
C ASP A 541 -49.77 -13.42 -30.39
N GLY A 542 -49.17 -12.27 -30.08
CA GLY A 542 -49.87 -11.00 -29.81
C GLY A 542 -50.05 -10.68 -28.32
N ASP A 543 -49.34 -11.34 -27.41
CA ASP A 543 -49.27 -10.98 -25.98
C ASP A 543 -48.28 -9.82 -25.69
N GLY A 544 -47.45 -9.48 -26.68
CA GLY A 544 -46.47 -8.40 -26.62
C GLY A 544 -45.14 -8.77 -25.98
N ALA A 545 -44.95 -10.02 -25.53
CA ALA A 545 -43.63 -10.54 -25.19
C ALA A 545 -42.86 -10.89 -26.47
N PRO A 546 -41.54 -10.66 -26.54
CA PRO A 546 -40.77 -11.10 -27.70
C PRO A 546 -40.56 -12.62 -27.66
N ASP A 547 -41.03 -13.32 -28.69
CA ASP A 547 -40.81 -14.75 -28.89
C ASP A 547 -39.49 -15.02 -29.61
N LEU A 548 -38.93 -16.21 -29.40
CA LEU A 548 -37.73 -16.66 -30.11
C LEU A 548 -38.10 -17.58 -31.28
N LEU A 549 -37.88 -17.12 -32.51
CA LEU A 549 -37.86 -17.97 -33.69
C LEU A 549 -36.47 -18.61 -33.83
N SER A 550 -36.42 -19.93 -34.08
CA SER A 550 -35.20 -20.68 -34.36
C SER A 550 -35.28 -21.38 -35.72
N ALA A 551 -34.24 -21.27 -36.54
CA ALA A 551 -34.26 -21.69 -37.94
C ALA A 551 -32.98 -22.45 -38.36
N GLY A 552 -33.04 -23.78 -38.33
CA GLY A 552 -31.95 -24.71 -38.66
C GLY A 552 -32.45 -25.96 -39.40
N ASP A 553 -32.27 -27.15 -38.81
CA ASP A 553 -32.85 -28.42 -39.30
C ASP A 553 -34.40 -28.44 -39.22
N ILE A 554 -34.99 -27.52 -38.45
CA ILE A 554 -36.43 -27.20 -38.42
C ILE A 554 -36.60 -25.67 -38.31
N VAL A 555 -37.77 -25.15 -38.64
CA VAL A 555 -38.21 -23.80 -38.27
C VAL A 555 -39.20 -23.93 -37.12
N ALA A 556 -38.85 -23.42 -35.94
CA ALA A 556 -39.62 -23.58 -34.72
C ALA A 556 -39.63 -22.30 -33.87
N VAL A 557 -40.80 -21.95 -33.32
CA VAL A 557 -40.99 -20.82 -32.41
C VAL A 557 -41.02 -21.31 -30.96
N ARG A 558 -40.41 -20.52 -30.06
CA ARG A 558 -40.56 -20.66 -28.60
C ARG A 558 -41.30 -19.42 -28.11
N PHE A 559 -42.58 -19.61 -27.81
CA PHE A 559 -43.38 -18.54 -27.23
C PHE A 559 -42.85 -18.17 -25.84
N ASN A 560 -42.78 -16.89 -25.55
CA ASN A 560 -42.36 -16.34 -24.26
C ASN A 560 -43.58 -16.31 -23.30
N ARG A 561 -43.35 -16.16 -21.99
CA ARG A 561 -44.41 -15.91 -20.99
C ARG A 561 -44.40 -14.48 -20.46
N GLY A 562 -43.47 -13.65 -20.92
CA GLY A 562 -43.25 -12.30 -20.42
C GLY A 562 -42.61 -12.24 -19.03
N ASP A 563 -41.94 -13.33 -18.62
CA ASP A 563 -41.07 -13.46 -17.45
C ASP A 563 -39.73 -14.12 -17.83
N GLY A 564 -39.35 -13.98 -19.11
CA GLY A 564 -38.18 -14.63 -19.72
C GLY A 564 -38.35 -16.15 -19.94
N SER A 565 -39.32 -16.81 -19.31
CA SER A 565 -39.43 -18.26 -19.34
C SER A 565 -40.17 -18.76 -20.59
N LEU A 566 -39.45 -19.52 -21.42
CA LEU A 566 -39.96 -19.95 -22.73
C LEU A 566 -40.83 -21.21 -22.65
N PHE A 567 -41.72 -21.38 -23.63
CA PHE A 567 -42.36 -22.65 -23.93
C PHE A 567 -41.43 -23.58 -24.76
N PRO A 568 -41.61 -24.91 -24.66
CA PRO A 568 -40.91 -25.86 -25.52
C PRO A 568 -41.12 -25.53 -27.01
N PRO A 569 -40.10 -25.74 -27.87
CA PRO A 569 -40.13 -25.32 -29.27
C PRO A 569 -41.30 -25.96 -30.04
N GLN A 570 -42.14 -25.12 -30.64
CA GLN A 570 -43.24 -25.53 -31.51
C GLN A 570 -42.75 -25.50 -32.98
N PRO A 571 -42.59 -26.66 -33.64
CA PRO A 571 -42.13 -26.73 -35.03
C PRO A 571 -43.22 -26.24 -35.98
N LEU A 572 -42.99 -25.08 -36.59
CA LEU A 572 -43.82 -24.51 -37.65
C LEU A 572 -43.59 -25.27 -38.96
N VAL A 573 -42.33 -25.60 -39.26
CA VAL A 573 -41.93 -26.40 -40.43
C VAL A 573 -40.85 -27.39 -40.03
N TRP A 574 -41.09 -28.67 -40.31
CA TRP A 574 -40.08 -29.74 -40.20
C TRP A 574 -39.21 -29.71 -41.47
N GLY A 575 -37.89 -29.74 -41.31
CA GLY A 575 -36.96 -29.50 -42.42
C GLY A 575 -37.05 -30.50 -43.57
N ALA A 576 -37.02 -29.95 -44.79
CA ALA A 576 -36.65 -30.60 -46.04
C ALA A 576 -37.29 -31.97 -46.35
N GLU A 577 -38.36 -31.98 -47.15
CA GLU A 577 -38.89 -33.20 -47.80
C GLU A 577 -37.88 -33.84 -48.80
N ALA A 578 -36.75 -33.18 -49.08
CA ALA A 578 -35.72 -33.62 -50.02
C ALA A 578 -34.29 -33.52 -49.46
N VAL A 579 -33.46 -34.53 -49.74
CA VAL A 579 -32.06 -34.58 -49.29
C VAL A 579 -31.23 -33.48 -49.96
N GLY A 580 -30.70 -32.55 -49.16
CA GLY A 580 -29.79 -31.50 -49.60
C GLY A 580 -30.39 -30.09 -49.65
N GLU A 581 -31.58 -29.88 -49.09
CA GLU A 581 -32.10 -28.53 -48.78
C GLU A 581 -31.71 -28.12 -47.35
N SER A 582 -31.43 -26.83 -47.13
CA SER A 582 -31.09 -26.27 -45.81
C SER A 582 -31.58 -24.84 -45.66
N VAL A 583 -32.05 -24.47 -44.45
CA VAL A 583 -32.42 -23.08 -44.13
C VAL A 583 -31.14 -22.23 -44.01
N LYS A 584 -31.20 -20.96 -44.46
CA LYS A 584 -30.04 -20.05 -44.51
C LYS A 584 -30.21 -18.76 -43.72
N ARG A 585 -31.42 -18.21 -43.65
CA ARG A 585 -31.74 -17.02 -42.87
C ARG A 585 -33.23 -17.03 -42.54
N ALA A 586 -33.62 -16.41 -41.44
CA ALA A 586 -35.01 -16.22 -41.05
C ALA A 586 -35.22 -14.79 -40.52
N TRP A 587 -36.47 -14.36 -40.54
CA TRP A 587 -36.96 -13.04 -40.11
C TRP A 587 -38.35 -13.20 -39.48
N VAL A 588 -38.66 -12.27 -38.58
CA VAL A 588 -40.01 -12.03 -38.06
C VAL A 588 -40.40 -10.62 -38.52
N VAL A 589 -41.40 -10.49 -39.40
CA VAL A 589 -41.73 -9.23 -40.10
C VAL A 589 -43.12 -9.28 -40.74
N ASP A 590 -43.87 -8.18 -40.78
CA ASP A 590 -45.17 -8.07 -41.48
C ASP A 590 -44.97 -7.99 -43.01
N VAL A 591 -44.93 -9.14 -43.68
CA VAL A 591 -44.63 -9.22 -45.13
C VAL A 591 -45.78 -8.68 -45.99
N ASN A 592 -47.01 -8.80 -45.47
CA ASN A 592 -48.23 -8.60 -46.25
C ASN A 592 -48.87 -7.21 -46.03
N GLY A 593 -48.57 -6.55 -44.91
CA GLY A 593 -49.04 -5.23 -44.50
C GLY A 593 -50.35 -5.23 -43.71
N ASP A 594 -50.69 -6.32 -43.01
CA ASP A 594 -51.93 -6.42 -42.20
C ASP A 594 -51.75 -6.07 -40.71
N GLY A 595 -50.51 -5.89 -40.25
CA GLY A 595 -50.17 -5.54 -38.88
C GLY A 595 -49.85 -6.73 -37.95
N LEU A 596 -49.79 -7.96 -38.47
CA LEU A 596 -49.27 -9.13 -37.76
C LEU A 596 -47.84 -9.45 -38.22
N LEU A 597 -46.99 -9.94 -37.30
CA LEU A 597 -45.64 -10.37 -37.65
C LEU A 597 -45.67 -11.78 -38.26
N ASP A 598 -45.30 -11.89 -39.54
CA ASP A 598 -45.14 -13.15 -40.27
C ASP A 598 -43.77 -13.79 -39.99
N VAL A 599 -43.63 -15.08 -40.29
CA VAL A 599 -42.34 -15.77 -40.29
C VAL A 599 -41.86 -15.98 -41.73
N ALA A 600 -40.73 -15.35 -42.09
CA ALA A 600 -40.11 -15.50 -43.41
C ALA A 600 -38.72 -16.15 -43.30
N TYR A 601 -38.35 -17.03 -44.24
CA TYR A 601 -37.06 -17.73 -44.21
C TYR A 601 -36.56 -18.13 -45.60
N THR A 602 -35.24 -18.21 -45.80
CA THR A 602 -34.64 -18.67 -47.06
C THR A 602 -34.20 -20.13 -46.98
N VAL A 603 -34.50 -20.90 -48.02
CA VAL A 603 -34.08 -22.30 -48.19
C VAL A 603 -33.16 -22.40 -49.41
N ARG A 604 -32.00 -23.04 -49.22
CA ARG A 604 -31.03 -23.34 -50.27
C ARG A 604 -31.21 -24.77 -50.75
N GLY A 605 -31.67 -24.95 -51.97
CA GLY A 605 -31.58 -26.21 -52.72
C GLY A 605 -30.36 -26.25 -53.64
N MET A 606 -30.10 -27.40 -54.27
CA MET A 606 -28.89 -27.66 -55.09
C MET A 606 -28.60 -26.60 -56.17
N TYR A 607 -29.62 -25.93 -56.70
CA TYR A 607 -29.50 -25.01 -57.85
C TYR A 607 -30.26 -23.69 -57.70
N ARG A 608 -30.95 -23.43 -56.58
CA ARG A 608 -31.73 -22.20 -56.33
C ARG A 608 -31.85 -21.88 -54.84
N LEU A 609 -31.96 -20.59 -54.55
CA LEU A 609 -32.43 -20.04 -53.29
C LEU A 609 -33.93 -19.70 -53.42
N THR A 610 -34.75 -20.20 -52.51
CA THR A 610 -36.17 -19.84 -52.37
C THR A 610 -36.39 -19.06 -51.08
N LEU A 611 -37.21 -18.02 -51.15
CA LEU A 611 -37.77 -17.35 -49.98
C LEU A 611 -39.13 -17.99 -49.69
N HIS A 612 -39.34 -18.33 -48.42
CA HIS A 612 -40.55 -18.94 -47.87
C HIS A 612 -41.19 -17.97 -46.90
N VAL A 613 -42.52 -17.94 -46.86
CA VAL A 613 -43.30 -17.06 -45.96
C VAL A 613 -44.45 -17.85 -45.35
N LEU A 614 -44.58 -17.74 -44.04
CA LEU A 614 -45.67 -18.27 -43.23
C LEU A 614 -46.47 -17.07 -42.71
N LEU A 615 -47.58 -16.75 -43.37
CA LEU A 615 -48.41 -15.60 -42.97
C LEU A 615 -49.09 -15.88 -41.63
N ASN A 616 -48.99 -14.96 -40.69
CA ASN A 616 -49.63 -15.07 -39.38
C ASN A 616 -51.14 -14.81 -39.49
N GLN A 617 -51.94 -15.49 -38.66
CA GLN A 617 -53.40 -15.34 -38.58
C GLN A 617 -53.86 -14.90 -37.17
N GLY A 618 -52.90 -14.55 -36.31
CA GLY A 618 -53.07 -14.15 -34.92
C GLY A 618 -52.99 -15.34 -33.96
N GLY A 619 -52.48 -15.12 -32.73
CA GLY A 619 -52.40 -16.17 -31.70
C GLY A 619 -51.44 -17.30 -32.04
N GLY A 620 -50.34 -17.02 -32.77
CA GLY A 620 -49.32 -18.00 -33.13
C GLY A 620 -49.75 -19.00 -34.21
N VAL A 621 -50.86 -18.73 -34.91
CA VAL A 621 -51.42 -19.62 -35.95
C VAL A 621 -50.98 -19.15 -37.34
N PHE A 622 -50.22 -19.98 -38.05
CA PHE A 622 -49.67 -19.63 -39.37
C PHE A 622 -50.40 -20.30 -40.53
N ALA A 623 -50.45 -19.58 -41.66
CA ALA A 623 -50.93 -20.05 -42.95
C ALA A 623 -49.93 -21.02 -43.63
N PRO A 624 -50.35 -21.78 -44.65
CA PRO A 624 -49.45 -22.67 -45.40
C PRO A 624 -48.31 -21.93 -46.13
N ASP A 625 -47.11 -22.51 -46.02
CA ASP A 625 -45.82 -22.08 -46.61
C ASP A 625 -45.90 -21.58 -48.07
N VAL A 626 -45.73 -20.26 -48.26
CA VAL A 626 -45.73 -19.56 -49.55
C VAL A 626 -44.31 -19.47 -50.10
N ARG A 627 -44.06 -20.11 -51.26
CA ARG A 627 -42.71 -20.25 -51.85
C ARG A 627 -42.46 -19.30 -53.02
N SER A 628 -41.47 -18.42 -52.88
CA SER A 628 -41.04 -17.40 -53.84
C SER A 628 -39.61 -17.70 -54.35
N PRO A 629 -39.40 -18.07 -55.62
CA PRO A 629 -38.07 -18.35 -56.16
C PRO A 629 -37.29 -17.05 -56.40
N LEU A 630 -36.12 -16.91 -55.77
CA LEU A 630 -35.26 -15.75 -55.92
C LEU A 630 -34.31 -15.91 -57.12
N MET A 631 -33.16 -16.58 -56.93
CA MET A 631 -32.14 -16.78 -57.98
C MET A 631 -31.43 -18.13 -57.86
N ALA A 632 -30.67 -18.49 -58.89
CA ALA A 632 -29.81 -19.69 -58.90
C ALA A 632 -28.46 -19.46 -58.20
N ASP A 633 -27.79 -18.37 -58.56
CA ASP A 633 -26.36 -18.18 -58.29
C ASP A 633 -26.08 -17.10 -57.23
N ALA A 634 -27.06 -16.77 -56.39
CA ALA A 634 -26.85 -15.93 -55.20
C ALA A 634 -26.13 -16.72 -54.10
N ASP A 635 -25.32 -16.07 -53.27
CA ASP A 635 -24.70 -16.67 -52.08
C ASP A 635 -25.73 -16.89 -50.94
N ASP A 636 -25.33 -17.63 -49.90
CA ASP A 636 -26.21 -17.89 -48.74
C ASP A 636 -26.48 -16.61 -47.91
N ASP A 637 -25.50 -15.71 -47.78
CA ASP A 637 -25.58 -14.40 -47.10
C ASP A 637 -26.26 -13.30 -47.97
N ALA A 638 -26.75 -13.65 -49.17
CA ALA A 638 -27.08 -12.66 -50.21
C ALA A 638 -28.42 -11.92 -50.03
N VAL A 639 -29.21 -12.24 -48.99
CA VAL A 639 -30.61 -11.79 -48.85
C VAL A 639 -30.85 -10.99 -47.57
N VAL A 640 -31.61 -9.91 -47.70
CA VAL A 640 -32.19 -9.07 -46.64
C VAL A 640 -33.67 -8.79 -46.97
N LEU A 641 -34.53 -8.74 -45.95
CA LEU A 641 -35.93 -8.29 -46.04
C LEU A 641 -36.04 -6.92 -45.37
N VAL A 642 -36.40 -5.89 -46.14
CA VAL A 642 -36.63 -4.54 -45.64
C VAL A 642 -38.14 -4.31 -45.49
N PRO A 643 -38.64 -4.04 -44.27
CA PRO A 643 -40.06 -3.82 -44.02
C PRO A 643 -40.54 -2.52 -44.68
N GLY A 644 -41.74 -2.54 -45.28
CA GLY A 644 -42.32 -1.37 -45.93
C GLY A 644 -42.82 -0.28 -44.97
N GLY A 645 -43.09 -0.65 -43.72
CA GLY A 645 -43.65 0.20 -42.67
C GLY A 645 -45.17 0.11 -42.55
N PRO A 646 -45.75 0.31 -41.35
CA PRO A 646 -47.15 0.01 -41.04
C PRO A 646 -48.12 0.82 -41.91
N GLY A 647 -48.77 0.14 -42.86
CA GLY A 647 -49.74 0.71 -43.79
C GLY A 647 -49.16 1.38 -45.05
N GLU A 648 -47.84 1.38 -45.27
CA GLU A 648 -47.21 1.97 -46.46
C GLU A 648 -47.07 0.99 -47.64
N GLY A 649 -47.22 -0.32 -47.38
CA GLY A 649 -47.34 -1.36 -48.40
C GLY A 649 -46.11 -2.26 -48.57
N ALA A 650 -46.28 -3.28 -49.40
CA ALA A 650 -45.49 -4.52 -49.42
C ALA A 650 -43.95 -4.39 -49.40
N ASP A 651 -43.36 -5.20 -48.50
CA ASP A 651 -41.94 -5.39 -48.21
C ASP A 651 -41.03 -5.65 -49.41
N ALA A 652 -39.74 -5.33 -49.25
CA ALA A 652 -38.70 -5.53 -50.26
C ALA A 652 -37.66 -6.58 -49.84
N ALA A 653 -37.57 -7.68 -50.60
CA ALA A 653 -36.47 -8.63 -50.50
C ALA A 653 -35.33 -8.24 -51.47
N LEU A 654 -34.16 -7.90 -50.94
CA LEU A 654 -32.99 -7.53 -51.72
C LEU A 654 -32.07 -8.74 -51.85
N VAL A 655 -31.64 -9.04 -53.09
CA VAL A 655 -30.86 -10.23 -53.43
C VAL A 655 -29.60 -9.84 -54.18
N VAL A 656 -28.45 -10.09 -53.57
CA VAL A 656 -27.12 -9.86 -54.16
C VAL A 656 -26.86 -10.85 -55.30
N HIS A 657 -26.28 -10.35 -56.39
CA HIS A 657 -25.88 -11.14 -57.56
C HIS A 657 -24.37 -10.98 -57.86
N PRO A 658 -23.63 -12.08 -58.16
CA PRO A 658 -22.17 -12.03 -58.37
C PRO A 658 -21.65 -11.14 -59.52
N GLN A 659 -22.53 -10.59 -60.36
CA GLN A 659 -22.16 -9.68 -61.45
C GLN A 659 -22.26 -8.19 -61.05
N SER A 660 -21.93 -7.86 -59.80
CA SER A 660 -22.04 -6.50 -59.25
C SER A 660 -23.44 -5.90 -59.38
N MET A 661 -24.48 -6.65 -59.01
CA MET A 661 -25.87 -6.17 -59.01
C MET A 661 -26.60 -6.58 -57.73
N ILE A 662 -27.65 -5.83 -57.40
CA ILE A 662 -28.67 -6.20 -56.41
C ILE A 662 -30.02 -6.23 -57.12
N HIS A 663 -30.72 -7.35 -57.05
CA HIS A 663 -32.11 -7.45 -57.50
C HIS A 663 -33.05 -7.09 -56.33
N VAL A 664 -34.09 -6.31 -56.61
CA VAL A 664 -35.14 -5.98 -55.65
C VAL A 664 -36.38 -6.78 -56.01
N PHE A 665 -36.91 -7.54 -55.08
CA PHE A 665 -38.21 -8.20 -55.18
C PHE A 665 -39.17 -7.53 -54.20
N GLN A 666 -40.42 -7.33 -54.60
CA GLN A 666 -41.45 -6.78 -53.73
C GLN A 666 -42.48 -7.86 -53.39
N ALA A 667 -42.98 -7.88 -52.16
CA ALA A 667 -44.02 -8.79 -51.71
C ALA A 667 -45.39 -8.48 -52.36
N GLY A 668 -46.34 -9.37 -52.10
CA GLY A 668 -47.76 -9.17 -52.34
C GLY A 668 -48.55 -9.57 -51.10
N VAL A 669 -49.82 -9.18 -51.04
CA VAL A 669 -50.75 -9.52 -49.94
C VAL A 669 -51.03 -11.03 -49.80
N ASP A 670 -50.49 -11.85 -50.69
CA ASP A 670 -50.46 -13.32 -50.64
C ASP A 670 -49.12 -13.89 -50.15
N GLY A 671 -48.24 -13.05 -49.57
CA GLY A 671 -46.89 -13.43 -49.11
C GLY A 671 -45.89 -13.68 -50.25
N ARG A 672 -46.25 -13.39 -51.50
CA ARG A 672 -45.48 -13.79 -52.68
C ARG A 672 -44.59 -12.67 -53.19
N PHE A 673 -43.28 -12.90 -53.21
CA PHE A 673 -42.30 -11.96 -53.75
C PHE A 673 -42.16 -12.06 -55.27
N VAL A 674 -42.13 -10.91 -55.94
CA VAL A 674 -41.94 -10.75 -57.40
C VAL A 674 -40.84 -9.74 -57.70
N ASN A 675 -40.00 -10.00 -58.71
CA ASN A 675 -38.89 -9.10 -59.06
C ASN A 675 -39.42 -7.74 -59.58
N ALA A 676 -39.05 -6.67 -58.87
CA ALA A 676 -39.52 -5.31 -59.08
C ALA A 676 -38.44 -4.38 -59.67
N GLY A 677 -37.15 -4.74 -59.57
CA GLY A 677 -36.06 -3.90 -60.06
C GLY A 677 -34.68 -4.54 -59.95
N THR A 678 -33.66 -3.85 -60.46
CA THR A 678 -32.26 -4.25 -60.33
C THR A 678 -31.35 -3.03 -60.33
N MET A 679 -30.46 -2.95 -59.34
CA MET A 679 -29.47 -1.89 -59.14
C MET A 679 -28.09 -2.41 -59.54
N ALA A 680 -27.26 -1.58 -60.16
CA ALA A 680 -25.89 -1.92 -60.56
C ALA A 680 -24.87 -1.24 -59.63
N LEU A 681 -23.92 -2.02 -59.14
CA LEU A 681 -22.82 -1.59 -58.28
C LEU A 681 -21.50 -1.53 -59.08
N ARG A 682 -20.51 -0.84 -58.53
CA ARG A 682 -19.18 -0.72 -59.15
C ARG A 682 -18.28 -1.91 -58.84
N ASP A 683 -18.42 -2.45 -57.65
CA ASP A 683 -17.56 -3.48 -57.06
C ASP A 683 -18.39 -4.73 -56.72
N MET A 684 -17.76 -5.88 -56.48
CA MET A 684 -18.49 -7.15 -56.24
C MET A 684 -19.00 -7.23 -54.78
N PRO A 685 -20.32 -7.12 -54.53
CA PRO A 685 -20.89 -7.22 -53.19
C PRO A 685 -20.70 -8.63 -52.59
N ARG A 686 -20.53 -8.69 -51.27
CA ARG A 686 -20.36 -9.89 -50.45
C ARG A 686 -21.57 -10.17 -49.53
N GLY A 687 -22.44 -9.19 -49.32
CA GLY A 687 -23.65 -9.34 -48.52
C GLY A 687 -24.27 -8.00 -48.17
N LEU A 688 -25.44 -8.07 -47.53
CA LEU A 688 -26.24 -6.93 -47.11
C LEU A 688 -26.42 -6.97 -45.60
N LEU A 689 -26.30 -5.78 -44.99
CA LEU A 689 -26.55 -5.50 -43.58
C LEU A 689 -27.69 -4.48 -43.53
N GLN A 690 -28.52 -4.55 -42.50
CA GLN A 690 -29.76 -3.80 -42.36
C GLN A 690 -29.70 -3.03 -41.04
N ALA A 691 -29.93 -1.72 -41.08
CA ALA A 691 -30.04 -0.86 -39.91
C ALA A 691 -30.56 0.53 -40.33
N ASP A 692 -31.40 1.15 -39.52
CA ASP A 692 -31.68 2.59 -39.58
C ASP A 692 -30.39 3.39 -39.27
N VAL A 693 -29.72 3.88 -40.33
CA VAL A 693 -28.49 4.69 -40.25
C VAL A 693 -28.84 6.18 -40.29
N ASP A 694 -29.93 6.55 -40.97
CA ASP A 694 -30.27 7.94 -41.20
C ASP A 694 -31.05 8.61 -40.05
N GLY A 695 -31.70 7.81 -39.20
CA GLY A 695 -32.46 8.21 -38.01
C GLY A 695 -33.97 8.36 -38.23
N ASP A 696 -34.50 7.98 -39.39
CA ASP A 696 -35.93 8.19 -39.73
C ASP A 696 -36.90 7.10 -39.23
N GLY A 697 -36.39 6.01 -38.63
CA GLY A 697 -37.18 4.90 -38.11
C GLY A 697 -37.49 3.79 -39.15
N ARG A 698 -36.86 3.82 -40.32
CA ARG A 698 -36.80 2.70 -41.28
C ARG A 698 -35.37 2.19 -41.43
N ASP A 699 -35.22 0.88 -41.64
CA ASP A 699 -33.90 0.34 -41.92
C ASP A 699 -33.38 0.68 -43.32
N ASP A 700 -32.18 1.26 -43.36
CA ASP A 700 -31.36 1.36 -44.57
C ASP A 700 -30.62 0.05 -44.86
N VAL A 701 -30.06 -0.06 -46.07
CA VAL A 701 -29.24 -1.22 -46.46
C VAL A 701 -27.79 -0.84 -46.69
N LEU A 702 -26.89 -1.42 -45.89
CA LEU A 702 -25.44 -1.31 -46.00
C LEU A 702 -24.86 -2.49 -46.81
N VAL A 703 -24.20 -2.18 -47.92
CA VAL A 703 -23.55 -3.15 -48.80
C VAL A 703 -22.07 -3.30 -48.43
N ARG A 704 -21.65 -4.53 -48.11
CA ARG A 704 -20.23 -4.92 -47.95
C ARG A 704 -19.71 -5.63 -49.21
N TYR A 705 -18.39 -5.59 -49.43
CA TYR A 705 -17.75 -6.04 -50.68
C TYR A 705 -16.71 -7.16 -50.49
N TYR A 706 -16.31 -7.82 -51.59
CA TYR A 706 -15.22 -8.80 -51.59
C TYR A 706 -13.84 -8.17 -51.83
N GLY A 707 -12.87 -8.51 -50.96
CA GLY A 707 -11.43 -8.53 -51.28
C GLY A 707 -10.71 -7.18 -51.39
N GLY A 708 -10.28 -6.61 -50.27
CA GLY A 708 -9.46 -5.39 -50.22
C GLY A 708 -10.23 -4.09 -50.41
N VAL A 709 -11.57 -4.16 -50.51
CA VAL A 709 -12.45 -3.03 -50.79
C VAL A 709 -12.80 -2.33 -49.47
N ARG A 710 -12.01 -1.31 -49.13
CA ARG A 710 -12.10 -0.52 -47.90
C ARG A 710 -13.22 0.55 -47.99
N LYS A 711 -14.45 0.09 -48.22
CA LYS A 711 -15.67 0.90 -48.16
C LYS A 711 -16.92 0.05 -47.88
N LEU A 712 -17.96 0.72 -47.37
CA LEU A 712 -19.35 0.29 -47.48
C LEU A 712 -20.06 1.11 -48.58
N THR A 713 -21.26 0.70 -48.95
CA THR A 713 -22.19 1.57 -49.70
C THR A 713 -23.54 1.58 -48.99
N LEU A 714 -24.03 2.75 -48.62
CA LEU A 714 -25.36 2.96 -48.04
C LEU A 714 -26.41 3.10 -49.14
N LEU A 715 -27.54 2.41 -48.97
CA LEU A 715 -28.75 2.49 -49.77
C LEU A 715 -29.89 2.95 -48.86
N GLY A 716 -30.12 4.26 -48.80
CA GLY A 716 -31.13 4.84 -47.91
C GLY A 716 -32.55 4.40 -48.26
N HIS A 717 -33.43 4.18 -47.28
CA HIS A 717 -34.79 3.65 -47.49
C HIS A 717 -35.93 4.68 -47.31
N PRO A 718 -36.29 5.47 -48.35
CA PRO A 718 -37.41 6.43 -48.32
C PRO A 718 -38.81 5.79 -48.39
N GLY A 719 -39.00 4.58 -47.86
CA GLY A 719 -40.27 3.84 -47.82
C GLY A 719 -40.72 3.17 -49.13
N GLN A 720 -41.90 2.53 -49.08
CA GLN A 720 -42.59 1.90 -50.22
C GLN A 720 -41.74 0.89 -51.02
N GLY A 721 -40.82 0.17 -50.37
CA GLY A 721 -39.91 -0.79 -51.00
C GLY A 721 -38.89 -0.19 -51.98
N ARG A 722 -38.57 1.11 -51.87
CA ARG A 722 -37.62 1.83 -52.75
C ARG A 722 -36.36 2.25 -52.02
N PHE A 723 -35.28 2.45 -52.77
CA PHE A 723 -33.98 2.85 -52.25
C PHE A 723 -33.45 4.09 -52.97
N ALA A 724 -32.68 4.90 -52.24
CA ALA A 724 -32.01 6.09 -52.76
C ALA A 724 -30.82 5.74 -53.67
N ASP A 725 -30.24 6.75 -54.34
CA ASP A 725 -28.99 6.56 -55.09
C ASP A 725 -27.83 6.14 -54.15
N PRO A 726 -26.96 5.19 -54.54
CA PRO A 726 -25.98 4.60 -53.61
C PRO A 726 -24.88 5.57 -53.16
N VAL A 727 -24.62 5.62 -51.85
CA VAL A 727 -23.60 6.48 -51.22
C VAL A 727 -22.42 5.64 -50.71
N ASP A 728 -21.23 5.80 -51.32
CA ASP A 728 -20.01 5.11 -50.87
C ASP A 728 -19.47 5.73 -49.56
N VAL A 729 -19.35 4.92 -48.51
CA VAL A 729 -18.80 5.28 -47.20
C VAL A 729 -17.39 4.69 -47.07
N SER A 730 -16.36 5.54 -47.02
CA SER A 730 -14.96 5.10 -46.95
C SER A 730 -14.62 4.48 -45.58
N THR A 731 -13.86 3.38 -45.57
CA THR A 731 -13.39 2.71 -44.35
C THR A 731 -11.86 2.52 -44.40
N ASP A 732 -11.20 2.35 -43.24
CA ASP A 732 -9.76 2.10 -43.14
C ASP A 732 -9.40 0.60 -43.01
N ALA A 733 -10.37 -0.28 -43.26
CA ALA A 733 -10.35 -1.72 -43.02
C ALA A 733 -11.24 -2.49 -44.02
N ASP A 734 -10.96 -3.78 -44.22
CA ASP A 734 -11.89 -4.69 -44.92
C ASP A 734 -13.03 -5.09 -43.97
N VAL A 735 -14.28 -4.86 -44.39
CA VAL A 735 -15.45 -4.84 -43.49
C VAL A 735 -16.06 -6.24 -43.30
N GLY A 736 -16.18 -6.68 -42.03
CA GLY A 736 -16.79 -7.96 -41.63
C GLY A 736 -18.29 -7.84 -41.32
N THR A 737 -18.58 -7.46 -40.08
CA THR A 737 -19.91 -7.06 -39.60
C THR A 737 -19.87 -5.59 -39.21
N VAL A 738 -21.05 -4.98 -39.04
CA VAL A 738 -21.23 -3.63 -38.52
C VAL A 738 -22.32 -3.62 -37.44
N ALA A 739 -22.28 -2.61 -36.59
CA ALA A 739 -23.36 -2.18 -35.71
C ALA A 739 -23.58 -0.66 -35.91
N VAL A 740 -24.78 -0.17 -35.62
CA VAL A 740 -25.20 1.20 -35.95
C VAL A 740 -25.96 1.81 -34.77
N ALA A 741 -25.41 2.87 -34.18
CA ALA A 741 -26.00 3.56 -33.04
C ALA A 741 -25.37 4.97 -32.86
N ASP A 742 -26.03 5.88 -32.15
CA ASP A 742 -25.46 7.20 -31.81
C ASP A 742 -24.48 7.06 -30.63
N VAL A 743 -23.18 6.91 -30.93
CA VAL A 743 -22.16 6.65 -29.89
C VAL A 743 -21.52 7.91 -29.32
N ASP A 744 -21.65 9.10 -29.94
CA ASP A 744 -21.10 10.37 -29.43
C ASP A 744 -22.15 11.39 -28.96
N GLY A 745 -23.44 11.07 -29.09
CA GLY A 745 -24.57 11.83 -28.57
C GLY A 745 -24.92 13.07 -29.39
N ASP A 746 -24.46 13.17 -30.65
CA ASP A 746 -24.76 14.31 -31.54
C ASP A 746 -26.13 14.22 -32.24
N GLY A 747 -26.79 13.06 -32.17
CA GLY A 747 -28.06 12.74 -32.83
C GLY A 747 -27.89 12.03 -34.18
N GLY A 748 -26.66 11.92 -34.70
CA GLY A 748 -26.31 11.07 -35.82
C GLY A 748 -26.01 9.63 -35.38
N ARG A 749 -26.57 8.64 -36.08
CA ARG A 749 -26.18 7.24 -35.88
C ARG A 749 -24.86 6.93 -36.61
N ASP A 750 -23.86 6.56 -35.82
CA ASP A 750 -22.52 6.16 -36.25
C ASP A 750 -22.49 4.70 -36.72
N ILE A 751 -21.45 4.32 -37.46
CA ILE A 751 -21.21 2.94 -37.91
C ILE A 751 -19.95 2.39 -37.22
N ALA A 752 -20.12 1.42 -36.33
CA ALA A 752 -19.05 0.62 -35.76
C ALA A 752 -18.82 -0.64 -36.62
N LEU A 753 -17.59 -0.95 -37.02
CA LEU A 753 -17.30 -2.12 -37.87
C LEU A 753 -16.02 -2.87 -37.47
N ILE A 754 -16.02 -4.19 -37.68
CA ILE A 754 -14.84 -5.03 -37.44
C ILE A 754 -14.05 -5.30 -38.72
N SER A 755 -12.72 -5.14 -38.61
CA SER A 755 -11.69 -5.42 -39.63
C SER A 755 -11.49 -6.92 -39.75
N THR A 756 -11.65 -7.47 -40.95
CA THR A 756 -11.37 -8.90 -41.23
C THR A 756 -9.91 -9.19 -41.63
N ASP A 757 -9.10 -8.14 -41.78
CA ASP A 757 -7.67 -8.16 -42.10
C ASP A 757 -6.78 -7.89 -40.87
N PRO A 758 -5.86 -8.80 -40.47
CA PRO A 758 -4.89 -8.54 -39.41
C PRO A 758 -3.97 -7.33 -39.73
N PRO A 759 -3.74 -6.39 -38.79
CA PRO A 759 -4.19 -6.41 -37.40
C PRO A 759 -5.68 -6.06 -37.25
N TYR A 760 -6.39 -6.94 -36.54
CA TYR A 760 -7.81 -6.78 -36.24
C TYR A 760 -8.07 -5.48 -35.50
N ARG A 761 -9.13 -4.79 -35.92
CA ARG A 761 -9.55 -3.50 -35.39
C ARG A 761 -11.07 -3.44 -35.33
N LEU A 762 -11.57 -2.79 -34.30
CA LEU A 762 -12.85 -2.11 -34.36
C LEU A 762 -12.58 -0.72 -34.94
N VAL A 763 -13.37 -0.30 -35.92
CA VAL A 763 -13.26 0.99 -36.61
C VAL A 763 -14.60 1.69 -36.49
N LEU A 764 -14.60 2.91 -35.96
CA LEU A 764 -15.77 3.78 -35.96
C LEU A 764 -15.74 4.69 -37.20
N VAL A 765 -16.89 4.88 -37.81
CA VAL A 765 -17.13 5.87 -38.86
C VAL A 765 -18.27 6.74 -38.38
N ARG A 766 -17.96 7.97 -37.94
CA ARG A 766 -18.97 8.86 -37.36
C ARG A 766 -19.84 9.52 -38.43
N ARG A 767 -21.12 9.74 -38.16
CA ARG A 767 -22.08 10.43 -39.02
C ARG A 767 -22.41 11.78 -38.41
N ASP A 768 -22.00 12.88 -39.04
CA ASP A 768 -22.34 14.21 -38.55
C ASP A 768 -23.83 14.56 -38.74
N VAL A 769 -24.32 15.54 -37.97
CA VAL A 769 -25.68 16.10 -38.05
C VAL A 769 -26.09 16.70 -39.42
N ALA A 770 -25.21 16.70 -40.43
CA ALA A 770 -25.52 17.05 -41.81
C ALA A 770 -25.59 15.82 -42.75
N GLY A 771 -25.47 14.61 -42.20
CA GLY A 771 -25.48 13.33 -42.90
C GLY A 771 -24.13 12.91 -43.49
N GLY A 772 -23.03 13.59 -43.13
CA GLY A 772 -21.68 13.32 -43.62
C GLY A 772 -20.94 12.26 -42.81
N PHE A 773 -20.33 11.28 -43.48
CA PHE A 773 -19.50 10.26 -42.80
C PHE A 773 -18.02 10.66 -42.71
N ARG A 774 -17.43 10.51 -41.53
CA ARG A 774 -16.03 10.84 -41.20
C ARG A 774 -15.35 9.68 -40.45
N PRO A 775 -14.05 9.36 -40.70
CA PRO A 775 -13.34 8.36 -39.89
C PRO A 775 -13.30 8.76 -38.41
N GLY A 776 -13.66 7.82 -37.53
CA GLY A 776 -13.60 7.95 -36.08
C GLY A 776 -12.41 7.21 -35.46
N GLU A 777 -12.55 6.76 -34.23
CA GLU A 777 -11.52 6.00 -33.51
C GLU A 777 -11.31 4.59 -34.09
N GLN A 778 -10.11 4.03 -33.88
CA GLN A 778 -9.74 2.67 -34.31
C GLN A 778 -9.07 1.90 -33.16
N LEU A 779 -9.86 1.13 -32.41
CA LEU A 779 -9.38 0.26 -31.35
C LEU A 779 -8.76 -1.00 -31.95
N ARG A 780 -7.53 -1.36 -31.52
CA ARG A 780 -6.90 -2.62 -31.91
C ARG A 780 -7.45 -3.77 -31.06
N LEU A 781 -7.88 -4.83 -31.72
CA LEU A 781 -8.37 -6.04 -31.06
C LEU A 781 -7.21 -7.04 -30.93
N SER A 782 -7.02 -7.59 -29.73
CA SER A 782 -6.02 -8.63 -29.43
C SER A 782 -6.45 -10.04 -29.86
N VAL A 783 -7.70 -10.18 -30.33
CA VAL A 783 -8.39 -11.43 -30.66
C VAL A 783 -8.99 -11.37 -32.07
N ASP A 784 -9.32 -12.53 -32.63
CA ASP A 784 -9.97 -12.71 -33.94
C ASP A 784 -11.50 -12.53 -33.80
N PRO A 785 -12.08 -11.41 -34.29
CA PRO A 785 -13.47 -11.05 -34.02
C PRO A 785 -14.44 -11.73 -34.99
N ALA A 786 -15.64 -12.06 -34.51
CA ALA A 786 -16.70 -12.73 -35.27
C ALA A 786 -17.89 -11.79 -35.57
N SER A 787 -18.30 -10.96 -34.62
CA SER A 787 -19.36 -9.94 -34.80
C SER A 787 -19.14 -8.72 -33.91
N VAL A 788 -19.91 -7.65 -34.17
CA VAL A 788 -20.12 -6.51 -33.26
C VAL A 788 -21.62 -6.18 -33.19
N SER A 789 -22.11 -5.78 -32.01
CA SER A 789 -23.44 -5.20 -31.78
C SER A 789 -23.32 -3.86 -31.02
N ALA A 790 -24.37 -3.05 -31.01
CA ALA A 790 -24.41 -1.74 -30.33
C ALA A 790 -25.77 -1.55 -29.63
N GLU A 791 -25.80 -1.43 -28.31
CA GLU A 791 -27.04 -1.30 -27.50
C GLU A 791 -26.76 -0.56 -26.20
N ASP A 792 -27.76 0.09 -25.61
CA ASP A 792 -27.67 0.60 -24.23
C ASP A 792 -27.81 -0.56 -23.25
N LEU A 793 -26.70 -0.96 -22.63
CA LEU A 793 -26.66 -2.07 -21.68
C LEU A 793 -26.65 -1.61 -20.22
N THR A 794 -26.38 -0.33 -20.00
CA THR A 794 -26.17 0.30 -18.68
C THR A 794 -27.35 1.17 -18.24
N GLY A 795 -28.35 1.38 -19.10
CA GLY A 795 -29.53 2.20 -18.87
C GLY A 795 -29.24 3.70 -18.76
N ASP A 796 -28.06 4.17 -19.18
CA ASP A 796 -27.62 5.57 -19.07
C ASP A 796 -28.08 6.44 -20.26
N GLY A 797 -28.60 5.82 -21.32
CA GLY A 797 -29.01 6.46 -22.56
C GLY A 797 -27.95 6.45 -23.67
N ARG A 798 -26.88 5.68 -23.54
CA ARG A 798 -25.79 5.54 -24.54
C ARG A 798 -25.64 4.10 -24.99
N PRO A 799 -25.28 3.87 -26.27
CA PRO A 799 -24.98 2.53 -26.76
C PRO A 799 -23.53 2.11 -26.47
N GLU A 800 -23.39 1.02 -25.71
CA GLU A 800 -22.19 0.18 -25.56
C GLU A 800 -21.87 -0.55 -26.87
N LEU A 801 -20.65 -1.09 -27.01
CA LEU A 801 -20.29 -1.99 -28.13
C LEU A 801 -19.89 -3.39 -27.64
N LEU A 802 -20.60 -4.42 -28.10
CA LEU A 802 -20.32 -5.83 -27.82
C LEU A 802 -19.57 -6.47 -28.99
N VAL A 803 -18.30 -6.83 -28.82
CA VAL A 803 -17.49 -7.52 -29.85
C VAL A 803 -17.37 -9.01 -29.50
N SER A 804 -17.92 -9.90 -30.33
CA SER A 804 -17.77 -11.35 -30.14
C SER A 804 -16.46 -11.87 -30.78
N SER A 805 -15.87 -12.90 -30.18
CA SER A 805 -14.62 -13.50 -30.65
C SER A 805 -14.49 -14.98 -30.27
N LYS A 806 -13.45 -15.66 -30.76
CA LYS A 806 -13.04 -17.01 -30.31
C LYS A 806 -12.52 -17.07 -28.86
N ALA A 807 -12.40 -15.94 -28.19
CA ALA A 807 -11.98 -15.82 -26.79
C ALA A 807 -13.11 -15.37 -25.86
N GLY A 808 -14.37 -15.38 -26.34
CA GLY A 808 -15.54 -14.84 -25.65
C GLY A 808 -16.00 -13.50 -26.21
N VAL A 809 -16.94 -12.88 -25.50
CA VAL A 809 -17.46 -11.53 -25.79
C VAL A 809 -16.60 -10.49 -25.08
N LEU A 810 -16.34 -9.37 -25.73
CA LEU A 810 -15.65 -8.20 -25.21
C LEU A 810 -16.62 -7.02 -25.20
N PRO A 811 -17.17 -6.63 -24.05
CA PRO A 811 -17.90 -5.37 -23.92
C PRO A 811 -16.92 -4.19 -23.93
N LEU A 812 -17.34 -3.11 -24.57
CA LEU A 812 -16.66 -1.83 -24.66
C LEU A 812 -17.63 -0.75 -24.19
N LEU A 813 -17.35 -0.16 -23.03
CA LEU A 813 -18.21 0.82 -22.37
C LEU A 813 -18.05 2.20 -23.00
N ASN A 814 -19.17 2.80 -23.40
CA ASN A 814 -19.18 4.09 -24.07
C ASN A 814 -18.88 5.22 -23.06
N GLN A 815 -17.93 6.09 -23.37
CA GLN A 815 -17.59 7.23 -22.49
C GLN A 815 -18.45 8.48 -22.78
N GLY A 816 -19.36 8.41 -23.75
CA GLY A 816 -20.31 9.46 -24.07
C GLY A 816 -19.80 10.57 -24.99
N ASP A 817 -18.63 10.38 -25.60
CA ASP A 817 -18.04 11.24 -26.63
C ASP A 817 -17.57 10.42 -27.87
N GLY A 818 -18.04 9.17 -27.98
CA GLY A 818 -17.63 8.20 -28.99
C GLY A 818 -16.22 7.66 -28.81
N THR A 819 -15.65 7.75 -27.59
CA THR A 819 -14.50 6.95 -27.15
C THR A 819 -14.97 5.79 -26.26
N PHE A 820 -14.21 4.70 -26.24
CA PHE A 820 -14.62 3.43 -25.64
C PHE A 820 -13.54 2.84 -24.72
N SER A 821 -13.96 2.37 -23.55
CA SER A 821 -13.08 1.64 -22.62
C SER A 821 -13.41 0.15 -22.61
N SER A 822 -12.40 -0.71 -22.66
CA SER A 822 -12.58 -2.17 -22.51
C SER A 822 -12.61 -2.56 -21.04
N SER A 823 -13.52 -3.45 -20.63
CA SER A 823 -13.67 -3.92 -19.24
C SER A 823 -12.47 -4.68 -18.63
N ARG A 824 -11.32 -4.71 -19.31
CA ARG A 824 -10.11 -5.43 -18.87
C ARG A 824 -8.80 -4.69 -19.16
N PRO A 825 -8.10 -4.21 -18.12
CA PRO A 825 -6.66 -4.03 -18.14
C PRO A 825 -5.96 -5.32 -17.66
N THR A 826 -6.02 -6.38 -18.48
CA THR A 826 -5.15 -7.56 -18.30
C THR A 826 -3.73 -7.26 -18.78
N GLY A 827 -2.68 -7.36 -17.97
CA GLY A 827 -2.65 -7.70 -16.54
C GLY A 827 -1.21 -7.67 -16.04
N ILE A 828 -1.01 -8.02 -14.77
CA ILE A 828 0.33 -8.10 -14.17
C ILE A 828 1.11 -9.27 -14.82
N SER A 829 2.33 -9.01 -15.28
CA SER A 829 3.14 -9.97 -16.08
C SER A 829 4.54 -10.14 -15.49
N GLY A 830 4.99 -11.39 -15.36
CA GLY A 830 6.34 -11.72 -14.86
C GLY A 830 6.55 -11.50 -13.35
N ALA A 831 5.47 -11.47 -12.55
CA ALA A 831 5.55 -11.37 -11.11
C ALA A 831 6.18 -12.64 -10.49
N VAL A 832 7.12 -12.44 -9.55
CA VAL A 832 7.73 -13.49 -8.72
C VAL A 832 6.94 -13.68 -7.43
N PHE A 833 6.32 -12.61 -6.94
CA PHE A 833 5.40 -12.61 -5.80
C PHE A 833 4.34 -11.51 -5.99
N LEU A 834 3.27 -11.61 -5.21
CA LEU A 834 2.15 -10.67 -5.13
C LEU A 834 2.22 -9.84 -3.84
N VAL A 835 1.57 -8.69 -3.83
CA VAL A 835 1.38 -7.80 -2.68
C VAL A 835 -0.03 -7.22 -2.71
N ARG A 836 -0.57 -6.84 -1.54
CA ARG A 836 -1.89 -6.20 -1.42
C ARG A 836 -1.80 -4.94 -0.55
N GLY A 837 -2.73 -4.02 -0.72
CA GLY A 837 -2.90 -2.82 0.10
C GLY A 837 -3.71 -1.76 -0.65
N ASP A 838 -4.37 -0.83 0.04
CA ASP A 838 -4.91 0.36 -0.61
C ASP A 838 -3.73 1.25 -1.04
N PHE A 839 -3.42 1.34 -2.35
CA PHE A 839 -2.34 2.19 -2.87
C PHE A 839 -2.85 3.54 -3.40
N ASN A 840 -4.15 3.84 -3.28
CA ASN A 840 -4.78 5.01 -3.91
C ASN A 840 -5.47 5.98 -2.92
N GLY A 841 -5.97 5.48 -1.79
CA GLY A 841 -6.62 6.20 -0.69
C GLY A 841 -8.16 6.07 -0.64
N ASP A 842 -8.78 5.26 -1.50
CA ASP A 842 -10.24 5.08 -1.59
C ASP A 842 -10.82 3.98 -0.68
N LYS A 843 -9.95 3.20 -0.02
CA LYS A 843 -10.24 2.07 0.88
C LYS A 843 -10.71 0.78 0.24
N VAL A 844 -10.68 0.67 -1.08
CA VAL A 844 -10.63 -0.62 -1.76
C VAL A 844 -9.18 -1.10 -1.74
N VAL A 845 -8.98 -2.42 -1.74
CA VAL A 845 -7.63 -2.99 -1.71
C VAL A 845 -7.15 -3.23 -3.15
N ASP A 846 -5.97 -2.67 -3.44
CA ASP A 846 -5.27 -2.86 -4.70
C ASP A 846 -4.31 -4.07 -4.59
N VAL A 847 -3.95 -4.65 -5.74
CA VAL A 847 -3.01 -5.78 -5.79
C VAL A 847 -1.85 -5.50 -6.73
N GLY A 848 -0.64 -5.63 -6.20
CA GLY A 848 0.60 -5.57 -6.97
C GLY A 848 1.19 -6.93 -7.26
N GLY A 849 1.97 -7.01 -8.33
CA GLY A 849 2.90 -8.12 -8.56
C GLY A 849 4.25 -7.61 -9.03
N MET A 850 5.28 -8.29 -8.52
CA MET A 850 6.63 -7.75 -8.42
C MET A 850 7.65 -8.77 -8.92
N GLY A 851 8.54 -8.41 -9.85
CA GLY A 851 9.50 -9.35 -10.41
C GLY A 851 10.52 -8.75 -11.39
N GLY A 852 11.73 -9.31 -11.42
CA GLY A 852 12.73 -9.04 -12.47
C GLY A 852 13.27 -7.62 -12.59
N GLY A 853 13.08 -6.75 -11.58
CA GLY A 853 13.44 -5.32 -11.63
C GLY A 853 12.29 -4.38 -12.05
N SER A 854 11.07 -4.90 -12.12
CA SER A 854 9.85 -4.14 -12.41
C SER A 854 8.69 -4.61 -11.52
N GLY A 855 7.72 -3.73 -11.29
CA GLY A 855 6.45 -4.09 -10.68
C GLY A 855 5.29 -3.44 -11.40
N SER A 856 4.09 -3.92 -11.12
CA SER A 856 2.86 -3.26 -11.54
C SER A 856 1.78 -3.48 -10.49
N LEU A 857 1.09 -2.41 -10.12
CA LEU A 857 -0.15 -2.44 -9.36
C LEU A 857 -1.33 -2.56 -10.32
N LEU A 858 -2.32 -3.33 -9.91
CA LEU A 858 -3.70 -3.25 -10.35
C LEU A 858 -4.45 -2.49 -9.24
N ILE A 859 -4.71 -1.20 -9.50
CA ILE A 859 -5.52 -0.35 -8.66
C ILE A 859 -6.99 -0.76 -8.87
N SER A 860 -7.70 -1.05 -7.79
CA SER A 860 -9.14 -1.29 -7.74
C SER A 860 -9.89 0.03 -7.55
N GLN A 861 -11.21 0.06 -7.77
CA GLN A 861 -12.08 1.19 -7.41
C GLN A 861 -13.42 0.70 -6.83
N PRO A 862 -14.18 1.54 -6.08
CA PRO A 862 -15.44 1.14 -5.45
C PRO A 862 -16.59 0.82 -6.41
N ASP A 863 -16.40 1.06 -7.71
CA ASP A 863 -17.31 0.74 -8.82
C ASP A 863 -16.90 -0.56 -9.56
N GLY A 864 -15.96 -1.33 -8.99
CA GLY A 864 -15.43 -2.57 -9.58
C GLY A 864 -14.44 -2.35 -10.73
N THR A 865 -14.28 -1.12 -11.24
CA THR A 865 -13.32 -0.81 -12.30
C THR A 865 -11.89 -0.89 -11.78
N ARG A 866 -10.91 -1.08 -12.68
CA ARG A 866 -9.50 -1.28 -12.30
C ARG A 866 -8.54 -0.57 -13.25
N ALA A 867 -7.40 -0.11 -12.73
CA ALA A 867 -6.37 0.60 -13.49
C ALA A 867 -4.96 0.05 -13.20
N VAL A 868 -4.16 -0.22 -14.24
CA VAL A 868 -2.79 -0.74 -14.06
C VAL A 868 -1.75 0.39 -14.02
N ARG A 869 -0.89 0.37 -13.00
CA ARG A 869 0.17 1.37 -12.78
C ARG A 869 1.53 0.73 -12.57
N SER A 870 2.54 1.13 -13.34
CA SER A 870 3.90 0.57 -13.26
C SER A 870 4.68 1.09 -12.04
N VAL A 871 5.34 0.19 -11.31
CA VAL A 871 6.24 0.50 -10.19
C VAL A 871 7.70 0.31 -10.64
N PRO A 872 8.51 1.39 -10.73
CA PRO A 872 9.93 1.28 -11.07
C PRO A 872 10.72 0.64 -9.93
N MET A 873 11.53 -0.39 -10.21
CA MET A 873 12.44 -1.01 -9.23
C MET A 873 13.89 -1.18 -9.78
N PRO A 874 14.62 -0.08 -10.04
CA PRO A 874 15.90 -0.13 -10.76
C PRO A 874 16.98 -0.92 -10.01
N GLY A 875 17.45 -2.03 -10.60
CA GLY A 875 18.53 -2.87 -10.05
C GLY A 875 18.11 -3.82 -8.92
N LEU A 876 16.81 -3.94 -8.64
CA LEU A 876 16.26 -4.70 -7.52
C LEU A 876 15.78 -6.09 -8.00
N ASN A 877 16.54 -7.15 -7.71
CA ASN A 877 16.07 -8.51 -7.97
C ASN A 877 15.22 -9.01 -6.78
N ALA A 878 14.00 -8.49 -6.71
CA ALA A 878 13.04 -8.76 -5.64
C ALA A 878 12.67 -10.26 -5.55
N VAL A 879 12.45 -10.76 -4.33
CA VAL A 879 12.13 -12.17 -4.05
C VAL A 879 10.92 -12.31 -3.11
N ALA A 880 10.70 -11.34 -2.23
CA ALA A 880 9.48 -11.25 -1.43
C ALA A 880 9.20 -9.78 -1.10
N GLY A 881 7.96 -9.49 -0.69
CA GLY A 881 7.55 -8.19 -0.22
C GLY A 881 6.11 -8.22 0.30
N VAL A 882 5.72 -7.16 0.99
CA VAL A 882 4.38 -6.97 1.59
C VAL A 882 3.96 -5.52 1.37
N GLY A 883 2.67 -5.29 1.14
CA GLY A 883 2.08 -3.95 1.16
C GLY A 883 1.48 -3.66 2.54
N ALA A 884 1.77 -2.48 3.09
CA ALA A 884 1.30 -2.01 4.39
C ALA A 884 1.53 -0.50 4.50
N ASP A 885 0.70 0.23 5.22
CA ASP A 885 0.94 1.65 5.54
C ASP A 885 2.10 1.76 6.58
N MET A 886 3.25 2.29 6.15
CA MET A 886 4.48 2.33 6.98
C MET A 886 4.75 3.71 7.58
N ASP A 887 4.16 4.80 7.08
CA ASP A 887 4.29 6.14 7.65
C ASP A 887 2.97 6.71 8.23
N ARG A 888 1.94 5.85 8.21
CA ARG A 888 0.59 6.09 8.67
C ARG A 888 -0.11 7.22 7.90
N ASP A 889 0.26 7.54 6.65
CA ASP A 889 -0.41 8.62 5.91
C ASP A 889 -1.80 8.24 5.35
N GLY A 890 -2.15 6.95 5.44
CA GLY A 890 -3.41 6.38 4.98
C GLY A 890 -3.31 5.64 3.65
N LEU A 891 -2.14 5.69 3.01
CA LEU A 891 -1.81 4.91 1.82
C LEU A 891 -0.91 3.73 2.20
N SER A 892 -1.05 2.62 1.49
CA SER A 892 -0.12 1.50 1.62
C SER A 892 1.20 1.82 0.93
N ASP A 893 2.30 1.52 1.61
CA ASP A 893 3.66 1.45 1.09
C ASP A 893 3.98 0.02 0.64
N LEU A 894 5.17 -0.19 0.07
CA LEU A 894 5.69 -1.52 -0.25
C LEU A 894 7.01 -1.79 0.50
N VAL A 895 7.03 -2.80 1.34
CA VAL A 895 8.25 -3.34 1.97
C VAL A 895 8.77 -4.48 1.11
N ILE A 896 9.95 -4.34 0.50
CA ILE A 896 10.49 -5.26 -0.51
C ILE A 896 11.88 -5.76 -0.11
N VAL A 897 12.13 -7.04 -0.32
CA VAL A 897 13.44 -7.69 -0.14
C VAL A 897 13.88 -8.43 -1.40
N GLY A 898 15.19 -8.46 -1.64
CA GLY A 898 15.76 -9.01 -2.88
C GLY A 898 17.14 -9.64 -2.73
N THR A 899 17.57 -10.34 -3.77
CA THR A 899 18.83 -11.11 -3.78
C THR A 899 20.05 -10.32 -4.26
N SER A 900 19.86 -9.14 -4.86
CA SER A 900 20.96 -8.32 -5.40
C SER A 900 21.76 -7.56 -4.33
N ALA A 901 21.20 -7.33 -3.13
CA ALA A 901 21.88 -6.65 -2.03
C ALA A 901 21.32 -7.11 -0.65
N PRO A 902 22.13 -7.07 0.43
CA PRO A 902 21.64 -7.26 1.79
C PRO A 902 20.93 -5.98 2.27
N LYS A 903 19.69 -5.77 1.81
CA LYS A 903 18.87 -4.59 2.12
C LYS A 903 17.38 -4.93 2.23
N VAL A 904 16.67 -4.16 3.04
CA VAL A 904 15.23 -3.91 2.90
C VAL A 904 15.05 -2.62 2.12
N TYR A 905 14.04 -2.59 1.26
CA TYR A 905 13.59 -1.41 0.54
C TYR A 905 12.19 -1.06 1.04
N VAL A 906 11.95 0.20 1.38
CA VAL A 906 10.59 0.72 1.63
C VAL A 906 10.30 1.68 0.48
N MET A 907 9.33 1.33 -0.35
CA MET A 907 8.81 2.18 -1.40
C MET A 907 7.62 2.94 -0.81
N ARG A 908 7.82 4.21 -0.44
CA ARG A 908 6.81 5.06 0.19
C ARG A 908 5.89 5.70 -0.85
N ASN A 909 4.58 5.64 -0.66
CA ASN A 909 3.58 5.98 -1.65
C ASN A 909 3.16 7.46 -1.57
N GLU A 910 3.81 8.35 -2.31
CA GLU A 910 3.52 9.80 -2.28
C GLU A 910 2.19 10.22 -2.97
N SER A 911 1.16 9.36 -2.98
CA SER A 911 -0.16 9.40 -3.65
C SER A 911 -0.31 8.57 -4.94
N GLY A 912 -1.38 7.76 -4.97
CA GLY A 912 -1.88 7.04 -6.15
C GLY A 912 -0.89 6.04 -6.77
N GLY A 913 -0.07 5.36 -5.98
CA GLY A 913 1.08 4.56 -6.43
C GLY A 913 2.35 5.38 -6.69
N THR A 914 2.48 6.51 -5.99
CA THR A 914 3.51 7.58 -5.99
C THR A 914 4.92 7.22 -5.50
N PHE A 915 5.46 6.03 -5.78
CA PHE A 915 6.57 5.48 -5.00
C PHE A 915 7.91 6.25 -4.96
N THR A 916 8.40 6.56 -3.75
CA THR A 916 9.80 6.97 -3.46
C THR A 916 10.55 5.87 -2.69
N GLN A 917 11.82 5.63 -3.04
CA GLN A 917 12.60 4.52 -2.48
C GLN A 917 13.46 4.95 -1.28
N ARG A 918 13.28 4.29 -0.14
CA ARG A 918 14.22 4.27 1.00
C ARG A 918 14.91 2.92 1.11
N GLU A 919 16.14 2.90 1.64
CA GLU A 919 16.98 1.71 1.72
C GLU A 919 17.54 1.51 3.13
N PHE A 920 17.40 0.30 3.68
CA PHE A 920 17.87 -0.06 5.02
C PHE A 920 18.81 -1.27 4.94
N ALA A 921 19.99 -1.17 5.55
CA ALA A 921 21.04 -2.18 5.40
C ALA A 921 20.83 -3.39 6.33
N LEU A 922 21.00 -4.59 5.78
CA LEU A 922 20.96 -5.87 6.51
C LEU A 922 22.37 -6.46 6.64
N SER A 923 22.55 -7.42 7.54
CA SER A 923 23.82 -8.15 7.72
C SER A 923 24.02 -9.30 6.72
N ALA A 924 22.97 -9.73 6.01
CA ALA A 924 23.02 -10.79 4.99
C ALA A 924 21.89 -10.61 3.96
N ILE A 925 21.92 -11.45 2.92
CA ILE A 925 20.86 -11.48 1.89
C ILE A 925 19.56 -12.02 2.52
N PRO A 926 18.43 -11.31 2.41
CA PRO A 926 17.14 -11.75 2.92
C PRO A 926 16.51 -12.87 2.07
N GLY A 927 15.68 -13.70 2.71
CA GLY A 927 14.95 -14.80 2.07
C GLY A 927 13.42 -14.69 2.12
N ALA A 928 12.88 -13.98 3.12
CA ALA A 928 11.46 -13.68 3.28
C ALA A 928 11.29 -12.42 4.15
N VAL A 929 10.10 -11.80 4.11
CA VAL A 929 9.74 -10.66 4.94
C VAL A 929 8.26 -10.76 5.34
N ALA A 930 7.93 -10.32 6.55
CA ALA A 930 6.58 -10.05 7.01
C ALA A 930 6.53 -8.68 7.70
N VAL A 931 5.33 -8.12 7.80
CA VAL A 931 5.08 -6.75 8.23
C VAL A 931 3.84 -6.73 9.13
N GLY A 932 3.88 -5.96 10.21
CA GLY A 932 2.79 -5.86 11.19
C GLY A 932 3.28 -5.28 12.52
N ASP A 933 2.38 -4.81 13.37
CA ASP A 933 2.71 -4.22 14.68
C ASP A 933 3.25 -5.29 15.66
N LEU A 934 4.41 -5.02 16.26
CA LEU A 934 5.13 -5.94 17.16
C LEU A 934 5.38 -5.37 18.57
N ASP A 935 5.04 -4.10 18.84
CA ASP A 935 5.09 -3.51 20.19
C ASP A 935 3.85 -2.68 20.60
N GLY A 936 2.75 -2.79 19.85
CA GLY A 936 1.45 -2.16 20.18
C GLY A 936 1.45 -0.66 19.94
N ASP A 937 2.18 -0.22 18.92
CA ASP A 937 2.51 1.17 18.60
C ASP A 937 1.65 1.74 17.44
N ASP A 938 0.84 0.91 16.76
CA ASP A 938 0.08 1.15 15.51
C ASP A 938 0.98 1.46 14.29
N ALA A 939 2.31 1.35 14.37
CA ALA A 939 3.15 1.22 13.17
C ALA A 939 3.28 -0.25 12.80
N SER A 940 3.26 -0.52 11.50
CA SER A 940 3.74 -1.80 11.00
C SER A 940 5.27 -1.87 11.12
N ASP A 941 5.77 -2.77 11.96
CA ASP A 941 7.17 -3.17 12.04
C ASP A 941 7.53 -4.19 10.94
N VAL A 942 8.83 -4.49 10.75
CA VAL A 942 9.30 -5.39 9.71
C VAL A 942 10.12 -6.56 10.26
N ALA A 943 9.65 -7.79 10.04
CA ALA A 943 10.35 -9.03 10.39
C ALA A 943 11.01 -9.64 9.12
N VAL A 944 12.36 -9.65 9.08
CA VAL A 944 13.14 -10.08 7.91
C VAL A 944 13.85 -11.41 8.17
N LEU A 945 13.60 -12.43 7.36
CA LEU A 945 14.30 -13.71 7.45
C LEU A 945 15.67 -13.64 6.76
N LEU A 946 16.73 -14.03 7.48
CA LEU A 946 18.10 -14.16 6.97
C LEU A 946 18.56 -15.65 7.06
N PRO A 947 18.19 -16.51 6.10
CA PRO A 947 18.43 -17.97 6.21
C PRO A 947 19.90 -18.35 6.39
N SER A 948 20.80 -17.60 5.74
CA SER A 948 22.26 -17.80 5.81
C SER A 948 22.86 -17.49 7.19
N LEU A 949 22.16 -16.71 8.03
CA LEU A 949 22.54 -16.43 9.41
C LEU A 949 21.71 -17.23 10.43
N SER A 950 20.72 -18.00 10.00
CA SER A 950 19.79 -18.72 10.89
C SER A 950 19.02 -17.79 11.85
N GLN A 951 18.67 -16.59 11.37
CA GLN A 951 18.10 -15.49 12.16
C GLN A 951 16.90 -14.85 11.46
N VAL A 952 15.99 -14.29 12.25
CA VAL A 952 15.07 -13.22 11.83
C VAL A 952 15.55 -11.91 12.47
N HIS A 953 15.59 -10.83 11.69
CA HIS A 953 15.91 -9.49 12.17
C HIS A 953 14.61 -8.69 12.22
N LEU A 954 14.27 -8.16 13.40
CA LEU A 954 13.16 -7.22 13.54
C LEU A 954 13.70 -5.80 13.39
N LEU A 955 13.04 -5.03 12.54
CA LEU A 955 13.30 -3.62 12.33
C LEU A 955 12.08 -2.85 12.82
N HIS A 956 12.27 -2.01 13.84
CA HIS A 956 11.23 -1.16 14.39
C HIS A 956 11.03 0.08 13.52
N ASN A 957 9.77 0.44 13.27
CA ASN A 957 9.35 1.52 12.41
C ASN A 957 8.77 2.68 13.24
N ASP A 958 9.37 3.86 13.17
CA ASP A 958 8.97 5.04 13.96
C ASP A 958 7.65 5.72 13.52
N GLY A 959 6.81 5.00 12.76
CA GLY A 959 5.61 5.54 12.13
C GLY A 959 5.89 6.61 11.07
N THR A 960 7.10 6.67 10.50
CA THR A 960 7.43 7.56 9.37
C THR A 960 7.97 6.83 8.13
N GLY A 961 7.87 5.50 8.09
CA GLY A 961 8.55 4.65 7.11
C GLY A 961 10.07 4.62 7.33
N THR A 962 10.54 4.78 8.56
CA THR A 962 11.97 4.79 8.92
C THR A 962 12.31 3.60 9.81
N LEU A 963 12.87 2.56 9.18
CA LEU A 963 13.21 1.31 9.85
C LEU A 963 14.53 1.40 10.63
N THR A 964 14.53 0.93 11.88
CA THR A 964 15.69 0.90 12.77
C THR A 964 15.94 -0.52 13.31
N PRO A 965 17.20 -1.03 13.33
CA PRO A 965 17.46 -2.38 13.85
C PRO A 965 17.14 -2.53 15.34
N TRP A 966 16.24 -3.45 15.68
CA TRP A 966 15.59 -3.49 17.01
C TRP A 966 15.82 -4.80 17.77
N ARG A 967 15.70 -5.96 17.11
CA ARG A 967 15.92 -7.29 17.69
C ARG A 967 16.51 -8.26 16.66
N VAL A 968 17.16 -9.32 17.15
CA VAL A 968 17.60 -10.47 16.35
C VAL A 968 17.12 -11.74 17.03
N VAL A 969 16.23 -12.48 16.36
CA VAL A 969 15.63 -13.73 16.84
C VAL A 969 16.41 -14.92 16.25
N PRO A 970 17.03 -15.79 17.06
CA PRO A 970 17.69 -17.00 16.57
C PRO A 970 16.65 -18.06 16.19
N VAL A 971 16.49 -18.33 14.90
CA VAL A 971 15.49 -19.28 14.38
C VAL A 971 16.09 -20.61 13.92
N GLY A 972 17.41 -20.71 13.79
CA GLY A 972 18.06 -21.96 13.38
C GLY A 972 18.12 -22.16 11.85
N PRO A 973 18.80 -23.23 11.40
CA PRO A 973 19.15 -23.43 10.00
C PRO A 973 17.95 -23.87 9.13
N ALA A 974 18.11 -23.71 7.81
CA ALA A 974 17.15 -24.15 6.78
C ALA A 974 15.72 -23.58 6.90
N SER A 975 15.57 -22.46 7.61
CA SER A 975 14.36 -21.63 7.60
C SER A 975 14.06 -21.14 6.18
N ARG A 976 12.78 -21.17 5.80
CA ARG A 976 12.31 -21.01 4.41
C ARG A 976 11.28 -19.88 4.23
N ALA A 977 10.35 -19.77 5.18
CA ALA A 977 9.25 -18.83 5.19
C ALA A 977 8.93 -18.43 6.65
N LEU A 978 8.26 -17.29 6.82
CA LEU A 978 7.74 -16.81 8.10
C LEU A 978 6.39 -16.09 7.91
N ALA A 979 5.65 -15.90 9.00
CA ALA A 979 4.49 -15.01 9.06
C ALA A 979 4.33 -14.43 10.48
N LEU A 980 3.47 -13.41 10.59
CA LEU A 980 3.04 -12.81 11.85
C LEU A 980 1.53 -13.03 12.03
N ALA A 981 1.09 -13.39 13.22
CA ALA A 981 -0.32 -13.61 13.58
C ALA A 981 -0.50 -13.65 15.11
N GLU A 982 -1.73 -13.50 15.60
CA GLU A 982 -2.10 -13.71 17.00
C GLU A 982 -2.25 -15.22 17.28
N LEU A 983 -1.47 -15.81 18.20
CA LEU A 983 -1.49 -17.26 18.46
C LEU A 983 -1.75 -17.64 19.94
N ASP A 984 -1.92 -16.71 20.87
CA ASP A 984 -2.28 -17.02 22.26
C ASP A 984 -3.36 -16.13 22.90
N GLY A 985 -3.69 -15.01 22.26
CA GLY A 985 -4.83 -14.15 22.57
C GLY A 985 -4.48 -12.95 23.47
N ASP A 986 -3.21 -12.57 23.60
CA ASP A 986 -2.79 -11.43 24.41
C ASP A 986 -2.97 -10.05 23.75
N GLY A 987 -3.12 -10.01 22.42
CA GLY A 987 -3.30 -8.81 21.60
C GLY A 987 -2.08 -8.39 20.79
N HIS A 988 -1.01 -9.18 20.77
CA HIS A 988 0.24 -8.87 20.06
C HIS A 988 0.58 -9.91 18.98
N LEU A 989 1.15 -9.46 17.86
CA LEU A 989 1.53 -10.39 16.79
C LEU A 989 2.77 -11.21 17.17
N ASP A 990 2.63 -12.53 17.07
CA ASP A 990 3.67 -13.53 17.25
C ASP A 990 4.46 -13.81 15.97
N LEU A 991 5.56 -14.55 16.09
CA LEU A 991 6.36 -15.00 14.94
C LEU A 991 6.28 -16.51 14.73
N VAL A 992 5.93 -16.91 13.51
CA VAL A 992 5.96 -18.28 13.01
C VAL A 992 7.06 -18.44 11.97
N VAL A 993 7.88 -19.50 12.05
CA VAL A 993 8.94 -19.78 11.06
C VAL A 993 8.94 -21.26 10.65
N ALA A 994 8.99 -21.53 9.35
CA ALA A 994 9.03 -22.89 8.79
C ALA A 994 10.42 -23.32 8.30
N HIS A 995 10.77 -24.58 8.53
CA HIS A 995 12.09 -25.18 8.30
C HIS A 995 12.03 -26.31 7.26
N SER A 996 12.61 -26.04 6.09
CA SER A 996 12.50 -26.88 4.88
C SER A 996 13.23 -28.24 4.96
N VAL A 997 14.19 -28.40 5.86
CA VAL A 997 15.05 -29.61 5.93
C VAL A 997 14.64 -30.59 7.02
N ASP A 998 14.20 -30.12 8.20
CA ASP A 998 13.74 -30.99 9.29
C ASP A 998 12.21 -31.13 9.35
N GLY A 999 11.47 -30.37 8.54
CA GLY A 999 10.01 -30.45 8.46
C GLY A 999 9.29 -29.78 9.63
N SER A 1000 9.97 -28.86 10.34
CA SER A 1000 9.43 -28.22 11.54
C SER A 1000 8.89 -26.80 11.30
N VAL A 1001 7.94 -26.41 12.14
CA VAL A 1001 7.51 -25.02 12.35
C VAL A 1001 7.79 -24.63 13.80
N TRP A 1002 8.40 -23.47 13.99
CA TRP A 1002 8.76 -22.93 15.30
C TRP A 1002 7.85 -21.73 15.59
N ARG A 1003 7.14 -21.75 16.74
CA ARG A 1003 6.30 -20.65 17.23
C ARG A 1003 7.03 -19.88 18.32
N PHE A 1004 7.11 -18.56 18.17
CA PHE A 1004 7.67 -17.63 19.15
C PHE A 1004 6.56 -16.66 19.58
N LEU A 1005 6.21 -16.67 20.87
CA LEU A 1005 5.23 -15.72 21.40
C LEU A 1005 5.88 -14.36 21.66
N ASN A 1006 5.17 -13.28 21.41
CA ASN A 1006 5.59 -11.91 21.71
C ASN A 1006 5.37 -11.58 23.22
N ASP A 1007 5.63 -10.33 23.61
CA ASP A 1007 5.29 -9.80 24.95
C ASP A 1007 4.88 -8.32 24.91
N GLY A 1008 4.43 -7.84 23.75
CA GLY A 1008 4.19 -6.43 23.49
C GLY A 1008 5.44 -5.54 23.45
N SER A 1009 6.65 -6.11 23.40
CA SER A 1009 7.91 -5.35 23.29
C SER A 1009 8.90 -5.92 22.24
N GLY A 1010 8.37 -6.67 21.27
CA GLY A 1010 9.12 -7.40 20.25
C GLY A 1010 9.99 -8.54 20.80
N ARG A 1011 9.80 -8.97 22.04
CA ARG A 1011 10.69 -9.91 22.74
C ARG A 1011 10.30 -11.37 22.51
N LEU A 1012 10.19 -11.71 21.24
CA LEU A 1012 9.79 -13.03 20.74
C LEU A 1012 10.51 -14.19 21.44
N THR A 1013 9.73 -15.03 22.13
CA THR A 1013 10.17 -16.14 22.97
C THR A 1013 9.66 -17.48 22.42
N LEU A 1014 10.58 -18.34 22.00
CA LEU A 1014 10.29 -19.66 21.44
C LEU A 1014 9.51 -20.54 22.44
N GLN A 1015 8.30 -20.94 22.08
CA GLN A 1015 7.51 -21.93 22.84
C GLN A 1015 7.67 -23.33 22.26
N THR A 1016 7.26 -23.50 21.00
CA THR A 1016 6.95 -24.82 20.43
C THR A 1016 7.67 -25.05 19.12
N LYS A 1017 8.12 -26.29 18.90
CA LYS A 1017 8.56 -26.80 17.60
C LYS A 1017 7.70 -28.00 17.22
N ALA A 1018 6.86 -27.84 16.20
CA ALA A 1018 6.00 -28.90 15.71
C ALA A 1018 6.54 -29.42 14.37
N THR A 1019 6.52 -30.74 14.16
CA THR A 1019 6.77 -31.32 12.83
C THR A 1019 5.46 -31.31 12.04
N VAL A 1020 5.45 -30.71 10.86
CA VAL A 1020 4.22 -30.45 10.06
C VAL A 1020 4.14 -31.24 8.75
N GLY A 1021 5.27 -31.74 8.27
CA GLY A 1021 5.41 -32.49 7.02
C GLY A 1021 6.81 -32.35 6.44
N LYS A 1022 7.11 -33.01 5.31
CA LYS A 1022 8.41 -32.88 4.65
C LYS A 1022 8.45 -31.65 3.75
N THR A 1023 9.50 -30.86 3.93
CA THR A 1023 9.85 -29.71 3.10
C THR A 1023 8.69 -28.69 2.99
N PRO A 1024 8.34 -28.01 4.11
CA PRO A 1024 7.54 -26.79 4.09
C PRO A 1024 8.06 -25.78 3.06
N MET A 1025 7.18 -25.33 2.17
CA MET A 1025 7.48 -24.31 1.14
C MET A 1025 6.92 -22.94 1.50
N ALA A 1026 5.64 -22.88 1.85
CA ALA A 1026 4.90 -21.68 2.24
C ALA A 1026 4.07 -21.95 3.50
N LEU A 1027 3.64 -20.87 4.17
CA LEU A 1027 2.74 -20.93 5.30
C LEU A 1027 1.84 -19.70 5.33
N ALA A 1028 0.61 -19.89 5.79
CA ALA A 1028 -0.37 -18.84 6.09
C ALA A 1028 -0.79 -18.96 7.55
N ALA A 1029 -1.35 -17.89 8.11
CA ALA A 1029 -1.94 -17.92 9.43
C ALA A 1029 -3.23 -17.08 9.49
N GLY A 1030 -4.20 -17.55 10.24
CA GLY A 1030 -5.51 -16.93 10.46
C GLY A 1030 -6.40 -17.84 11.30
N ASP A 1031 -7.38 -17.28 11.99
CA ASP A 1031 -8.40 -18.05 12.72
C ASP A 1031 -9.26 -18.82 11.70
N VAL A 1032 -9.33 -20.15 11.80
CA VAL A 1032 -10.14 -21.00 10.90
C VAL A 1032 -11.12 -21.93 11.64
N ASP A 1033 -11.17 -21.92 12.98
CA ASP A 1033 -12.24 -22.58 13.75
C ASP A 1033 -13.15 -21.65 14.58
N GLY A 1034 -12.85 -20.35 14.60
CA GLY A 1034 -13.63 -19.30 15.26
C GLY A 1034 -13.37 -19.17 16.75
N ASP A 1035 -12.23 -19.67 17.26
CA ASP A 1035 -11.87 -19.59 18.69
C ASP A 1035 -11.17 -18.27 19.07
N GLY A 1036 -10.78 -17.46 18.08
CA GLY A 1036 -10.11 -16.17 18.25
C GLY A 1036 -8.57 -16.24 18.18
N LEU A 1037 -7.98 -17.42 18.02
CA LEU A 1037 -6.55 -17.63 17.82
C LEU A 1037 -6.26 -18.06 16.37
N ALA A 1038 -5.10 -17.70 15.82
CA ALA A 1038 -4.77 -18.11 14.46
C ALA A 1038 -4.17 -19.51 14.37
N GLU A 1039 -4.74 -20.35 13.51
CA GLU A 1039 -4.10 -21.56 13.00
C GLU A 1039 -2.87 -21.21 12.15
N VAL A 1040 -1.88 -22.10 12.18
CA VAL A 1040 -0.78 -22.08 11.20
C VAL A 1040 -1.02 -23.14 10.13
N VAL A 1041 -1.27 -22.70 8.91
CA VAL A 1041 -1.48 -23.56 7.73
C VAL A 1041 -0.18 -23.63 6.92
N VAL A 1042 0.25 -24.83 6.52
CA VAL A 1042 1.57 -25.06 5.92
C VAL A 1042 1.49 -25.95 4.69
N ALA A 1043 2.00 -25.46 3.55
CA ALA A 1043 2.20 -26.25 2.33
C ALA A 1043 3.48 -27.09 2.41
N ASN A 1044 3.37 -28.42 2.40
CA ASN A 1044 4.51 -29.34 2.43
C ASN A 1044 4.72 -30.00 1.07
N GLN A 1045 5.94 -29.94 0.54
CA GLN A 1045 6.25 -30.39 -0.83
C GLN A 1045 5.95 -31.88 -1.09
N GLU A 1046 5.80 -32.71 -0.05
CA GLU A 1046 5.37 -34.10 -0.21
C GLU A 1046 3.90 -34.31 -0.62
N GLY A 1047 3.11 -33.24 -0.73
CA GLY A 1047 1.71 -33.29 -1.16
C GLY A 1047 0.69 -33.25 -0.01
N THR A 1048 1.01 -32.51 1.05
CA THR A 1048 0.11 -32.33 2.20
C THR A 1048 0.04 -30.87 2.66
N VAL A 1049 -1.14 -30.46 3.11
CA VAL A 1049 -1.29 -29.27 3.94
C VAL A 1049 -1.38 -29.70 5.41
N GLY A 1050 -0.53 -29.11 6.25
CA GLY A 1050 -0.62 -29.24 7.70
C GLY A 1050 -1.34 -28.03 8.30
N VAL A 1051 -2.25 -28.24 9.25
CA VAL A 1051 -2.93 -27.17 10.00
C VAL A 1051 -2.63 -27.37 11.49
N LEU A 1052 -1.90 -26.43 12.09
CA LEU A 1052 -1.48 -26.46 13.48
C LEU A 1052 -2.36 -25.50 14.31
N PRO A 1053 -3.09 -25.96 15.33
CA PRO A 1053 -3.98 -25.08 16.08
C PRO A 1053 -3.28 -23.94 16.84
N GLY A 1054 -3.89 -22.76 16.86
CA GLY A 1054 -3.43 -21.59 17.63
C GLY A 1054 -3.32 -21.94 19.13
N SER A 1055 -4.36 -22.57 19.66
CA SER A 1055 -4.43 -23.14 21.02
C SER A 1055 -3.41 -24.26 21.35
N GLY A 1056 -2.56 -24.67 20.40
CA GLY A 1056 -1.47 -25.65 20.63
C GLY A 1056 -1.91 -27.11 20.58
N GLY A 1057 -3.06 -27.39 19.96
CA GLY A 1057 -3.61 -28.74 19.74
C GLY A 1057 -2.80 -29.62 18.76
N PRO A 1058 -3.31 -30.83 18.46
CA PRO A 1058 -2.65 -31.75 17.54
C PRO A 1058 -2.70 -31.24 16.09
N LEU A 1059 -1.63 -31.50 15.33
CA LEU A 1059 -1.58 -31.26 13.89
C LEU A 1059 -2.74 -31.98 13.17
N ARG A 1060 -3.58 -31.21 12.46
CA ARG A 1060 -4.47 -31.71 11.40
C ARG A 1060 -3.66 -31.82 10.10
N THR A 1061 -3.89 -32.82 9.25
CA THR A 1061 -3.13 -33.00 7.99
C THR A 1061 -4.04 -33.47 6.86
N TYR A 1062 -4.03 -32.74 5.76
CA TYR A 1062 -4.89 -32.95 4.61
C TYR A 1062 -4.05 -33.30 3.37
N PRO A 1063 -4.37 -34.38 2.64
CA PRO A 1063 -3.70 -34.69 1.38
C PRO A 1063 -4.18 -33.74 0.29
N VAL A 1064 -3.24 -33.19 -0.48
CA VAL A 1064 -3.49 -32.35 -1.65
C VAL A 1064 -2.83 -33.00 -2.88
N GLY A 1065 -2.70 -32.28 -4.00
CA GLY A 1065 -1.93 -32.75 -5.14
C GLY A 1065 -0.42 -32.70 -4.92
N ARG A 1066 0.35 -32.60 -6.01
CA ARG A 1066 1.81 -32.78 -5.95
C ARG A 1066 2.53 -31.47 -5.74
N SER A 1067 3.49 -31.47 -4.81
CA SER A 1067 4.45 -30.38 -4.60
C SER A 1067 3.75 -29.02 -4.50
N PRO A 1068 2.95 -28.81 -3.44
CA PRO A 1068 2.31 -27.53 -3.20
C PRO A 1068 3.36 -26.46 -2.91
N THR A 1069 3.26 -25.34 -3.61
CA THR A 1069 4.26 -24.26 -3.63
C THR A 1069 3.87 -23.07 -2.76
N ASP A 1070 2.57 -22.76 -2.71
CA ASP A 1070 1.99 -21.63 -1.98
C ASP A 1070 0.63 -21.98 -1.36
N VAL A 1071 0.19 -21.23 -0.34
CA VAL A 1071 -1.07 -21.45 0.38
C VAL A 1071 -1.66 -20.14 0.93
N VAL A 1072 -2.96 -19.94 0.77
CA VAL A 1072 -3.71 -18.77 1.29
C VAL A 1072 -5.04 -19.19 1.92
N LEU A 1073 -5.60 -18.28 2.73
CA LEU A 1073 -6.88 -18.43 3.44
C LEU A 1073 -7.91 -17.40 2.96
N GLY A 1074 -9.17 -17.78 2.97
CA GLY A 1074 -10.32 -16.93 2.64
C GLY A 1074 -11.60 -17.77 2.53
N ASP A 1075 -12.78 -17.18 2.71
CA ASP A 1075 -14.04 -17.87 2.40
C ASP A 1075 -14.32 -17.74 0.89
N PHE A 1076 -13.92 -18.73 0.08
CA PHE A 1076 -14.14 -18.70 -1.37
C PHE A 1076 -15.54 -19.19 -1.76
N ASN A 1077 -16.29 -19.76 -0.82
CA ASN A 1077 -17.54 -20.46 -1.09
C ASN A 1077 -18.79 -19.73 -0.54
N GLY A 1078 -18.60 -18.77 0.36
CA GLY A 1078 -19.60 -17.90 0.98
C GLY A 1078 -20.47 -18.61 2.01
N ASP A 1079 -19.89 -19.51 2.84
CA ASP A 1079 -20.59 -20.19 3.94
C ASP A 1079 -20.24 -19.64 5.34
N GLY A 1080 -19.31 -18.69 5.43
CA GLY A 1080 -18.83 -18.10 6.68
C GLY A 1080 -17.71 -18.89 7.36
N HIS A 1081 -17.08 -19.85 6.67
CA HIS A 1081 -15.93 -20.60 7.16
C HIS A 1081 -14.70 -20.36 6.27
N PRO A 1082 -13.55 -19.96 6.83
CA PRO A 1082 -12.33 -19.81 6.03
C PRO A 1082 -11.89 -21.12 5.39
N ASP A 1083 -11.80 -21.13 4.07
CA ASP A 1083 -11.26 -22.23 3.26
C ASP A 1083 -9.73 -22.13 3.13
N ILE A 1084 -9.10 -23.19 2.63
CA ILE A 1084 -7.69 -23.18 2.21
C ILE A 1084 -7.59 -23.31 0.68
N ALA A 1085 -6.89 -22.37 0.03
CA ALA A 1085 -6.47 -22.48 -1.36
C ALA A 1085 -4.96 -22.77 -1.47
N VAL A 1086 -4.58 -23.68 -2.36
CA VAL A 1086 -3.22 -24.23 -2.48
C VAL A 1086 -2.74 -24.22 -3.93
N ALA A 1087 -1.57 -23.67 -4.21
CA ALA A 1087 -0.95 -23.75 -5.54
C ALA A 1087 -0.18 -25.07 -5.71
N GLU A 1088 -0.36 -25.75 -6.85
CA GLU A 1088 0.27 -27.06 -7.13
C GLU A 1088 1.12 -27.05 -8.42
N ASP A 1089 2.28 -27.72 -8.40
CA ASP A 1089 3.20 -27.92 -9.54
C ASP A 1089 2.58 -28.64 -10.77
N ASN A 1090 1.30 -29.03 -10.69
CA ASN A 1090 0.54 -29.72 -11.72
C ASN A 1090 -0.46 -28.80 -12.46
N TRP A 1091 -0.25 -27.48 -12.42
CA TRP A 1091 -1.06 -26.46 -13.10
C TRP A 1091 -2.48 -26.35 -12.49
N ARG A 1092 -2.56 -26.30 -11.16
CA ARG A 1092 -3.84 -26.27 -10.42
C ARG A 1092 -3.82 -25.37 -9.21
N VAL A 1093 -5.03 -24.93 -8.86
CA VAL A 1093 -5.38 -24.60 -7.48
C VAL A 1093 -6.13 -25.78 -6.88
N GLY A 1094 -5.71 -26.21 -5.70
CA GLY A 1094 -6.48 -27.11 -4.84
C GLY A 1094 -7.24 -26.30 -3.79
N LEU A 1095 -8.56 -26.43 -3.75
CA LEU A 1095 -9.39 -25.87 -2.68
C LEU A 1095 -9.73 -26.96 -1.66
N LEU A 1096 -9.67 -26.60 -0.38
CA LEU A 1096 -10.17 -27.40 0.74
C LEU A 1096 -11.20 -26.54 1.48
N PRO A 1097 -12.50 -26.69 1.18
CA PRO A 1097 -13.53 -25.90 1.84
C PRO A 1097 -13.57 -26.14 3.35
N GLY A 1098 -13.75 -25.08 4.13
CA GLY A 1098 -13.88 -25.08 5.58
C GLY A 1098 -15.14 -25.80 6.06
N GLN A 1099 -15.23 -26.02 7.38
CA GLN A 1099 -16.36 -26.63 8.08
C GLN A 1099 -16.41 -26.16 9.53
N GLU A 1100 -17.61 -26.03 10.09
CA GLU A 1100 -17.89 -25.71 11.50
C GLU A 1100 -16.91 -26.42 12.47
N GLY A 1101 -16.09 -25.63 13.18
CA GLY A 1101 -15.00 -26.14 14.04
C GLY A 1101 -13.65 -26.40 13.34
N GLY A 1102 -13.37 -25.73 12.22
CA GLY A 1102 -12.13 -25.85 11.43
C GLY A 1102 -11.81 -27.27 11.01
N GLY A 1103 -12.86 -28.02 10.66
CA GLY A 1103 -12.70 -29.12 9.75
C GLY A 1103 -12.39 -28.57 8.35
N PHE A 1104 -11.64 -29.33 7.56
CA PHE A 1104 -11.54 -29.07 6.13
C PHE A 1104 -12.06 -30.28 5.38
N SER A 1105 -12.89 -30.00 4.38
CA SER A 1105 -13.53 -31.01 3.55
C SER A 1105 -12.54 -31.61 2.53
N ARG A 1106 -13.04 -32.39 1.57
CA ARG A 1106 -12.16 -33.08 0.63
C ARG A 1106 -11.61 -32.09 -0.41
N HIS A 1107 -10.27 -32.06 -0.53
CA HIS A 1107 -9.53 -31.40 -1.62
C HIS A 1107 -10.22 -31.56 -2.99
N GLN A 1108 -10.53 -30.41 -3.60
CA GLN A 1108 -11.08 -30.27 -4.94
C GLN A 1108 -10.05 -29.53 -5.80
N GLY A 1109 -9.46 -30.22 -6.78
CA GLY A 1109 -8.40 -29.67 -7.63
C GLY A 1109 -8.93 -29.17 -8.97
N GLN A 1110 -9.07 -27.86 -9.10
CA GLN A 1110 -9.53 -27.18 -10.32
C GLN A 1110 -8.35 -26.92 -11.28
N ALA A 1111 -8.60 -26.86 -12.59
CA ALA A 1111 -7.55 -26.64 -13.57
C ALA A 1111 -7.25 -25.14 -13.72
N ALA A 1112 -6.03 -24.71 -13.36
CA ALA A 1112 -5.53 -23.40 -13.73
C ALA A 1112 -4.93 -23.48 -15.14
N LEU A 1113 -4.97 -22.39 -15.91
CA LEU A 1113 -4.51 -22.41 -17.30
C LEU A 1113 -2.98 -22.33 -17.44
N LEU A 1114 -2.28 -21.87 -16.39
CA LEU A 1114 -0.85 -21.54 -16.41
C LEU A 1114 -0.10 -21.95 -15.12
N PHE A 1115 1.21 -21.68 -15.10
CA PHE A 1115 2.16 -22.18 -14.08
C PHE A 1115 2.02 -21.39 -12.77
N VAL A 1116 1.14 -21.82 -11.87
CA VAL A 1116 0.87 -21.11 -10.60
C VAL A 1116 2.07 -21.22 -9.66
N HIS A 1117 2.58 -20.07 -9.20
CA HIS A 1117 3.71 -19.96 -8.28
C HIS A 1117 3.45 -19.07 -7.06
N ALA A 1118 2.41 -18.22 -7.08
CA ALA A 1118 1.92 -17.48 -5.93
C ALA A 1118 0.40 -17.26 -6.02
N LEU A 1119 -0.25 -17.12 -4.87
CA LEU A 1119 -1.69 -16.85 -4.71
C LEU A 1119 -1.93 -15.59 -3.88
N GLN A 1120 -3.08 -14.93 -4.08
CA GLN A 1120 -3.69 -14.00 -3.13
C GLN A 1120 -5.21 -14.22 -3.11
N ALA A 1121 -5.82 -14.01 -1.94
CA ALA A 1121 -7.25 -14.12 -1.71
C ALA A 1121 -7.78 -12.78 -1.16
N GLN A 1122 -8.93 -12.34 -1.66
CA GLN A 1122 -9.46 -10.99 -1.48
C GLN A 1122 -10.93 -10.96 -1.93
N ASP A 1123 -11.77 -10.25 -1.20
CA ASP A 1123 -13.08 -9.76 -1.66
C ASP A 1123 -12.81 -8.53 -2.57
N TRP A 1124 -13.09 -8.63 -3.87
CA TRP A 1124 -12.87 -7.53 -4.84
C TRP A 1124 -14.16 -6.85 -5.32
N ASP A 1125 -15.34 -7.45 -5.16
CA ASP A 1125 -16.63 -6.89 -5.62
C ASP A 1125 -17.55 -6.47 -4.47
N GLY A 1126 -17.24 -6.85 -3.24
CA GLY A 1126 -17.94 -6.48 -2.01
C GLY A 1126 -19.10 -7.41 -1.64
N ASP A 1127 -19.27 -8.57 -2.28
CA ASP A 1127 -20.34 -9.52 -1.95
C ASP A 1127 -20.11 -10.29 -0.63
N GLY A 1128 -18.89 -10.24 -0.08
CA GLY A 1128 -18.49 -10.91 1.17
C GLY A 1128 -17.82 -12.29 0.97
N ARG A 1129 -17.69 -12.77 -0.26
CA ARG A 1129 -16.80 -13.88 -0.65
C ARG A 1129 -15.39 -13.37 -0.87
N MET A 1130 -14.45 -14.30 -0.95
CA MET A 1130 -13.11 -14.07 -1.46
C MET A 1130 -13.01 -14.68 -2.85
N GLU A 1131 -12.54 -13.94 -3.85
CA GLU A 1131 -12.03 -14.53 -5.08
C GLU A 1131 -10.58 -14.96 -4.85
N LEU A 1132 -9.99 -15.64 -5.85
CA LEU A 1132 -8.59 -16.03 -5.82
C LEU A 1132 -7.84 -15.50 -7.04
N LEU A 1133 -6.74 -14.80 -6.81
CA LEU A 1133 -5.84 -14.33 -7.86
C LEU A 1133 -4.57 -15.19 -7.88
N ALA A 1134 -4.28 -15.79 -9.03
CA ALA A 1134 -3.18 -16.73 -9.23
C ALA A 1134 -2.11 -16.12 -10.15
N ALA A 1135 -0.85 -16.15 -9.72
CA ALA A 1135 0.29 -15.61 -10.46
C ALA A 1135 1.19 -16.72 -11.04
N GLY A 1136 1.56 -16.54 -12.30
CA GLY A 1136 2.46 -17.41 -13.05
C GLY A 1136 3.10 -16.70 -14.24
N GLY A 1137 3.03 -17.32 -15.43
CA GLY A 1137 3.44 -16.66 -16.69
C GLY A 1137 2.65 -15.38 -17.01
N SER A 1138 1.43 -15.30 -16.50
CA SER A 1138 0.61 -14.09 -16.33
C SER A 1138 -0.16 -14.22 -15.02
N VAL A 1139 -0.86 -13.16 -14.62
CA VAL A 1139 -1.81 -13.18 -13.50
C VAL A 1139 -3.24 -13.40 -14.02
N GLU A 1140 -3.97 -14.32 -13.39
CA GLU A 1140 -5.38 -14.62 -13.66
C GLU A 1140 -6.21 -14.43 -12.38
N LEU A 1141 -7.43 -13.90 -12.52
CA LEU A 1141 -8.44 -13.85 -11.45
C LEU A 1141 -9.42 -15.01 -11.63
N LEU A 1142 -9.62 -15.80 -10.59
CA LEU A 1142 -10.59 -16.88 -10.50
C LEU A 1142 -11.75 -16.38 -9.63
N THR A 1143 -12.84 -15.98 -10.28
CA THR A 1143 -14.02 -15.42 -9.57
C THR A 1143 -14.75 -16.49 -8.76
N SER A 1144 -15.38 -16.08 -7.66
CA SER A 1144 -16.16 -16.95 -6.79
C SER A 1144 -17.31 -17.68 -7.52
N THR A 1145 -17.85 -17.08 -8.59
CA THR A 1145 -18.79 -17.70 -9.53
C THR A 1145 -18.27 -18.93 -10.27
N CYS A 1146 -16.94 -19.13 -10.35
CA CYS A 1146 -16.33 -20.35 -10.91
C CYS A 1146 -16.13 -21.48 -9.89
N VAL A 1147 -16.51 -21.30 -8.62
CA VAL A 1147 -16.16 -22.22 -7.50
C VAL A 1147 -17.33 -23.18 -7.17
N ARG A 1148 -17.93 -23.81 -8.20
CA ARG A 1148 -18.99 -24.84 -8.07
C ARG A 1148 -18.79 -26.02 -9.00
#